data_AF-A0A3L7QGL6-F1
#
_entry.id   AF-A0A3L7QGL6-F1
#
_cell.length_a   1.000
_cell.length_b   1.000
_cell.length_c   1.000
_cell.angle_alpha   90.00
_cell.angle_beta   90.00
_cell.angle_gamma   90.00
#
_symmetry.space_group_name_H-M   'P 1'
#
loop_
_entity.id
_entity.type
_entity.pdbx_description
1 polymer ?
#
loop_
_entity_poly.entity_id
_entity_poly.type
_entity_poly.pdbx_seq_one_letter_code
_entity_poly.pdbx_strand_id
1 'polypeptide(L)'
;DFKAGAKPVKITNHTSEGVRKARISANGAALVYECGPDIYMIETSNPSKPRKITIKALVDDKTNTDRLVTFTQNASEFAINKDESLVIFGVHGDLYRMGISGVGKAVRLTDTPADDFGVAWAPDSSKAAFLSDRSGRIEVYLLESEDVEHPKFTEAQKFKVKQITNDEKPESNLTFSPDGKKIYFLRVGKLWSMNLDGSEQKEVVSLSMITEYSWSPDGKWIVYSRRDGSFASELFIIPASGPTKENPPKNITRYATSNYSPTWSTDGKRIAFVSERRNTPGLFVMEMQKPVANGKTNLDSGAIDFEEIHSRVSAVGSMNTTDAVISPGGSKIAFRSGDELWVASVTGGLVTKLSTGAVKPQGIYWSKKSTDLIYFRDGNGSLRTAKASSAIAGADLGSVSFRIKMMIKAAEENLEIFDQCWRLLADYFYDAKFHGADWNLVRQRYRPMVIHAPMKEDFQALVFLMLGELNASHLGLQMIVNPLEEQTPELGMLFDETFKGKGLKIKEVIKRGPADKRGLDLKPGEIIFAINGVELNPMVEVSQLLNGKNDETVALLVGVEIPPDPKTKNRRTVEITPMLRERIAPLLYERWIHLNAQKVSEMSNGRVGYIHIPGMDDAGLDRFVRSLYSDNFDKEALVLDVRFNGGGFTHDQVLNYLGAQDHTKFLHREGDKGAVLRSYDRKWTKPVILIINNRSYSDAEIFPNAFKTLGLGKLVGQPTGGMVIGTGSTKLIDGSTFRIPRIGVYTNSGVDMDTVGVAPDILVEPNPDDFKKGIDAQLQKAVEVILKDMQSGDLKKTGKEKILTPMR
;
A
#
# COMPACT_ATOMS: atom_id res chain seq x y z
N ASP A 1 -20.69 -0.76 -41.40
CA ASP A 1 -21.35 -2.05 -41.08
C ASP A 1 -20.36 -3.12 -40.65
N PHE A 2 -20.21 -3.31 -39.34
CA PHE A 2 -19.69 -4.58 -38.83
C PHE A 2 -20.79 -5.62 -39.07
N LYS A 3 -20.66 -6.42 -40.13
CA LYS A 3 -21.52 -7.59 -40.30
C LYS A 3 -21.24 -8.54 -39.13
N ALA A 4 -22.22 -8.72 -38.27
CA ALA A 4 -22.18 -9.73 -37.23
C ALA A 4 -21.78 -11.08 -37.85
N GLY A 5 -20.68 -11.68 -37.38
CA GLY A 5 -20.17 -12.97 -37.87
C GLY A 5 -18.94 -12.93 -38.78
N ALA A 6 -18.40 -11.77 -39.15
CA ALA A 6 -17.12 -11.71 -39.86
C ALA A 6 -15.97 -12.18 -38.93
N LYS A 7 -15.18 -13.16 -39.38
CA LYS A 7 -14.01 -13.65 -38.62
C LYS A 7 -12.93 -12.57 -38.59
N PRO A 8 -12.31 -12.30 -37.43
CA PRO A 8 -11.13 -11.44 -37.37
C PRO A 8 -10.03 -11.93 -38.31
N VAL A 9 -9.39 -11.01 -39.02
CA VAL A 9 -8.24 -11.29 -39.90
C VAL A 9 -6.97 -10.76 -39.22
N LYS A 10 -5.95 -11.61 -39.10
CA LYS A 10 -4.62 -11.19 -38.62
C LYS A 10 -3.92 -10.37 -39.70
N ILE A 11 -3.50 -9.16 -39.36
CA ILE A 11 -2.87 -8.19 -40.29
C ILE A 11 -1.43 -7.82 -39.91
N THR A 12 -0.92 -8.32 -38.78
CA THR A 12 0.46 -8.11 -38.32
C THR A 12 1.16 -9.45 -38.13
N ASN A 13 2.49 -9.47 -38.29
CA ASN A 13 3.31 -10.68 -38.14
C ASN A 13 4.45 -10.50 -37.13
N HIS A 14 4.30 -9.56 -36.19
CA HIS A 14 5.29 -9.38 -35.11
C HIS A 14 5.31 -10.60 -34.20
N THR A 15 6.51 -11.07 -33.90
CA THR A 15 6.74 -12.25 -33.04
C THR A 15 7.46 -11.92 -31.75
N SER A 16 8.08 -10.73 -31.67
CA SER A 16 8.89 -10.31 -30.52
C SER A 16 8.15 -9.41 -29.54
N GLU A 17 7.13 -8.68 -29.99
CA GLU A 17 6.48 -7.59 -29.25
C GLU A 17 4.97 -7.58 -29.54
N GLY A 18 4.19 -7.19 -28.53
CA GLY A 18 2.76 -6.95 -28.67
C GLY A 18 2.44 -5.71 -29.51
N VAL A 19 1.32 -5.74 -30.22
CA VAL A 19 0.77 -4.57 -30.93
C VAL A 19 -0.07 -3.75 -29.95
N ARG A 20 0.25 -2.46 -29.83
CA ARG A 20 -0.39 -1.53 -28.88
C ARG A 20 -0.98 -0.32 -29.61
N LYS A 21 -1.97 0.31 -28.96
CA LYS A 21 -2.64 1.56 -29.38
C LYS A 21 -2.98 1.66 -30.88
N ALA A 22 -3.45 0.57 -31.50
CA ALA A 22 -3.84 0.61 -32.90
C ALA A 22 -4.94 1.66 -33.15
N ARG A 23 -4.79 2.43 -34.22
CA ARG A 23 -5.74 3.46 -34.68
C ARG A 23 -5.89 3.33 -36.18
N ILE A 24 -7.13 3.47 -36.66
CA ILE A 24 -7.44 3.54 -38.09
C ILE A 24 -7.64 5.01 -38.48
N SER A 25 -7.18 5.39 -39.67
CA SER A 25 -7.46 6.71 -40.23
C SER A 25 -8.96 6.90 -40.42
N ALA A 26 -9.43 8.15 -40.36
CA ALA A 26 -10.87 8.46 -40.49
C ALA A 26 -11.49 7.95 -41.81
N ASN A 27 -10.69 7.90 -42.88
CA ASN A 27 -11.11 7.37 -44.18
C ASN A 27 -10.90 5.84 -44.31
N GLY A 28 -10.46 5.16 -43.26
CA GLY A 28 -10.24 3.71 -43.26
C GLY A 28 -9.03 3.22 -44.06
N ALA A 29 -8.22 4.10 -44.67
CA ALA A 29 -7.15 3.73 -45.59
C ALA A 29 -5.86 3.23 -44.92
N ALA A 30 -5.59 3.61 -43.68
CA ALA A 30 -4.38 3.25 -42.97
C ALA A 30 -4.64 2.90 -41.51
N LEU A 31 -3.87 1.96 -41.00
CA LEU A 31 -3.78 1.59 -39.60
C LEU A 31 -2.40 1.97 -39.09
N VAL A 32 -2.32 2.69 -37.98
CA VAL A 32 -1.08 3.00 -37.27
C VAL A 32 -1.13 2.34 -35.90
N TYR A 33 -0.02 1.78 -35.45
CA TYR A 33 0.07 1.13 -34.15
C TYR A 33 1.50 1.17 -33.60
N GLU A 34 1.62 0.96 -32.30
CA GLU A 34 2.89 0.83 -31.58
C GLU A 34 3.31 -0.65 -31.51
N CYS A 35 4.60 -0.95 -31.68
CA CYS A 35 5.16 -2.28 -31.47
C CYS A 35 6.63 -2.13 -31.05
N GLY A 36 6.98 -2.59 -29.85
CA GLY A 36 8.21 -2.14 -29.21
C GLY A 36 8.20 -0.63 -28.94
N PRO A 37 9.35 0.04 -29.03
CA PRO A 37 9.45 1.50 -28.98
C PRO A 37 9.09 2.16 -30.32
N ASP A 38 8.70 1.38 -31.33
CA ASP A 38 8.53 1.84 -32.70
C ASP A 38 7.06 2.04 -33.07
N ILE A 39 6.83 2.93 -34.04
CA ILE A 39 5.53 3.12 -34.68
C ILE A 39 5.54 2.45 -36.04
N TYR A 40 4.47 1.73 -36.35
CA TYR A 40 4.27 1.06 -37.63
C TYR A 40 2.99 1.53 -38.29
N MET A 41 2.95 1.43 -39.62
CA MET A 41 1.78 1.69 -40.45
C MET A 41 1.48 0.50 -41.35
N ILE A 42 0.20 0.20 -41.53
CA ILE A 42 -0.34 -0.72 -42.52
C ILE A 42 -1.34 0.04 -43.39
N GLU A 43 -1.25 -0.11 -44.71
CA GLU A 43 -2.31 0.33 -45.62
C GLU A 43 -3.39 -0.74 -45.68
N THR A 44 -4.66 -0.38 -45.50
CA THR A 44 -5.76 -1.36 -45.46
C THR A 44 -6.03 -2.00 -46.82
N SER A 45 -5.59 -1.37 -47.91
CA SER A 45 -5.54 -1.94 -49.26
C SER A 45 -4.50 -3.07 -49.39
N ASN A 46 -3.48 -3.10 -48.52
CA ASN A 46 -2.45 -4.12 -48.49
C ASN A 46 -2.09 -4.51 -47.04
N PRO A 47 -2.98 -5.24 -46.35
CA PRO A 47 -2.86 -5.50 -44.92
C PRO A 47 -1.69 -6.44 -44.54
N SER A 48 -0.94 -6.95 -45.53
CA SER A 48 0.13 -7.94 -45.34
C SER A 48 1.53 -7.34 -45.12
N LYS A 49 1.69 -6.02 -45.24
CA LYS A 49 3.00 -5.35 -45.22
C LYS A 49 3.05 -4.18 -44.23
N PRO A 50 3.22 -4.45 -42.92
CA PRO A 50 3.52 -3.40 -41.97
C PRO A 50 4.87 -2.75 -42.29
N ARG A 51 4.91 -1.40 -42.31
CA ARG A 51 6.15 -0.64 -42.45
C ARG A 51 6.42 0.16 -41.19
N LYS A 52 7.68 0.13 -40.71
CA LYS A 52 8.14 1.02 -39.64
C LYS A 52 8.09 2.47 -40.13
N ILE A 53 7.58 3.37 -39.29
CA ILE A 53 7.60 4.80 -39.53
C ILE A 53 8.92 5.34 -38.97
N THR A 54 9.76 5.90 -39.83
CA THR A 54 10.96 6.61 -39.38
C THR A 54 10.57 8.02 -38.94
N ILE A 55 10.69 8.29 -37.64
CA ILE A 55 10.55 9.63 -37.08
C ILE A 55 11.96 10.18 -36.88
N LYS A 56 12.24 11.34 -37.49
CA LYS A 56 13.51 12.06 -37.31
C LYS A 56 13.23 13.30 -36.47
N ALA A 57 13.58 13.26 -35.18
CA ALA A 57 13.65 14.45 -34.35
C ALA A 57 15.00 15.14 -34.64
N LEU A 58 14.98 16.23 -35.41
CA LEU A 58 16.19 16.91 -35.89
C LEU A 58 16.82 17.83 -34.84
N VAL A 59 16.04 18.26 -33.86
CA VAL A 59 16.47 19.01 -32.70
C VAL A 59 15.69 18.46 -31.52
N ASP A 60 16.42 17.93 -30.56
CA ASP A 60 15.91 17.75 -29.21
C ASP A 60 16.67 18.78 -28.38
N ASP A 61 15.99 19.56 -27.55
CA ASP A 61 16.66 20.49 -26.65
C ASP A 61 17.51 19.65 -25.70
N LYS A 62 18.82 19.54 -26.00
CA LYS A 62 19.80 18.94 -25.11
C LYS A 62 19.93 19.82 -23.88
N THR A 63 18.95 19.72 -23.00
CA THR A 63 19.05 20.22 -21.65
C THR A 63 20.11 19.38 -20.95
N ASN A 64 21.03 20.03 -20.23
CA ASN A 64 21.93 19.29 -19.36
C ASN A 64 21.08 18.69 -18.23
N THR A 65 20.89 17.38 -18.26
CA THR A 65 20.08 16.65 -17.28
C THR A 65 20.86 16.37 -15.99
N ASP A 66 22.17 16.63 -15.97
CA ASP A 66 22.99 16.48 -14.77
C ASP A 66 22.73 17.63 -13.81
N ARG A 67 22.44 17.29 -12.55
CA ARG A 67 22.02 18.25 -11.52
C ARG A 67 22.86 18.13 -10.27
N LEU A 68 23.42 19.26 -9.82
CA LEU A 68 24.12 19.32 -8.53
C LEU A 68 23.07 19.55 -7.45
N VAL A 69 22.76 18.49 -6.70
CA VAL A 69 21.76 18.53 -5.64
C VAL A 69 22.45 18.69 -4.30
N THR A 70 21.89 19.55 -3.44
CA THR A 70 22.30 19.63 -2.04
C THR A 70 21.26 18.93 -1.19
N PHE A 71 21.65 17.84 -0.54
CA PHE A 71 20.83 17.10 0.41
C PHE A 71 21.12 17.57 1.83
N THR A 72 20.06 17.99 2.52
CA THR A 72 20.04 18.27 3.97
C THR A 72 19.04 17.39 4.71
N GLN A 73 18.37 16.50 3.97
CA GLN A 73 17.36 15.53 4.37
C GLN A 73 17.42 14.37 3.36
N ASN A 74 16.43 13.48 3.33
CA ASN A 74 16.39 12.27 2.50
C ASN A 74 17.44 11.22 2.87
N ALA A 75 17.82 11.12 4.15
CA ALA A 75 18.43 9.88 4.60
C ALA A 75 17.44 8.72 4.40
N SER A 76 17.88 7.58 3.89
CA SER A 76 17.07 6.36 3.75
C SER A 76 17.07 5.55 5.05
N GLU A 77 18.22 5.51 5.71
CA GLU A 77 18.49 4.77 6.95
C GLU A 77 19.57 5.45 7.78
N PHE A 78 19.86 4.90 8.96
CA PHE A 78 21.08 5.21 9.70
C PHE A 78 21.50 4.08 10.63
N ALA A 79 22.80 3.99 10.93
CA ALA A 79 23.38 3.11 11.94
C ALA A 79 24.41 3.87 12.78
N ILE A 80 24.28 3.75 14.09
CA ILE A 80 25.16 4.40 15.08
C ILE A 80 26.19 3.38 15.56
N ASN A 81 27.45 3.80 15.68
CA ASN A 81 28.51 2.92 16.14
C ASN A 81 28.43 2.68 17.67
N LYS A 82 29.18 1.69 18.18
CA LYS A 82 29.07 1.23 19.58
C LYS A 82 29.30 2.32 20.63
N ASP A 83 30.19 3.27 20.36
CA ASP A 83 30.47 4.37 21.28
C ASP A 83 29.57 5.60 21.06
N GLU A 84 28.62 5.53 20.14
CA GLU A 84 27.68 6.61 19.83
C GLU A 84 28.37 7.95 19.55
N SER A 85 29.51 7.92 18.87
CA SER A 85 30.22 9.11 18.41
C SER A 85 29.99 9.39 16.91
N LEU A 86 29.70 8.34 16.13
CA LEU A 86 29.56 8.39 14.68
C LEU A 86 28.26 7.75 14.22
N VAL A 87 27.78 8.23 13.07
CA VAL A 87 26.65 7.66 12.34
C VAL A 87 27.04 7.39 10.90
N ILE A 88 26.61 6.25 10.36
CA ILE A 88 26.53 6.01 8.91
C ILE A 88 25.08 6.12 8.50
N PHE A 89 24.81 6.77 7.38
CA PHE A 89 23.46 6.94 6.84
C PHE A 89 23.51 6.92 5.30
N GLY A 90 22.46 6.39 4.68
CA GLY A 90 22.32 6.36 3.22
C GLY A 90 21.64 7.62 2.69
N VAL A 91 22.12 8.19 1.60
CA VAL A 91 21.47 9.30 0.88
C VAL A 91 21.57 9.02 -0.62
N HIS A 92 20.42 8.83 -1.26
CA HIS A 92 20.32 8.64 -2.71
C HIS A 92 21.24 7.52 -3.24
N GLY A 93 21.23 6.37 -2.56
CA GLY A 93 22.02 5.18 -2.92
C GLY A 93 23.43 5.13 -2.34
N ASP A 94 24.02 6.24 -1.87
CA ASP A 94 25.36 6.20 -1.29
C ASP A 94 25.37 6.30 0.25
N LEU A 95 26.38 5.67 0.87
CA LEU A 95 26.61 5.73 2.30
C LEU A 95 27.53 6.90 2.68
N TYR A 96 27.20 7.56 3.79
CA TYR A 96 27.97 8.67 4.36
C TYR A 96 28.21 8.46 5.85
N ARG A 97 29.41 8.82 6.34
CA ARG A 97 29.77 8.86 7.76
C ARG A 97 29.86 10.29 8.28
N MET A 98 29.38 10.56 9.48
CA MET A 98 29.64 11.82 10.19
C MET A 98 29.61 11.67 11.72
N GLY A 99 30.02 12.72 12.44
CA GLY A 99 29.84 12.83 13.89
C GLY A 99 28.37 12.96 14.28
N ILE A 100 27.91 12.17 15.27
CA ILE A 100 26.50 12.16 15.69
C ILE A 100 26.04 13.49 16.31
N SER A 101 26.98 14.34 16.77
CA SER A 101 26.67 15.68 17.26
C SER A 101 26.17 16.62 16.16
N GLY A 102 26.22 16.20 14.89
CA GLY A 102 25.89 17.03 13.72
C GLY A 102 26.97 18.07 13.41
N VAL A 103 28.12 18.02 14.11
CA VAL A 103 29.26 18.92 13.89
C VAL A 103 30.26 18.21 12.98
N GLY A 104 30.51 18.77 11.79
CA GLY A 104 31.51 18.27 10.85
C GLY A 104 30.99 18.08 9.43
N LYS A 105 31.88 17.71 8.51
CA LYS A 105 31.54 17.38 7.12
C LYS A 105 31.21 15.90 7.01
N ALA A 106 30.12 15.56 6.33
CA ALA A 106 29.82 14.19 5.96
C ALA A 106 30.89 13.66 4.99
N VAL A 107 31.45 12.49 5.29
CA VAL A 107 32.45 11.80 4.47
C VAL A 107 31.73 10.72 3.67
N ARG A 108 31.84 10.78 2.34
CA ARG A 108 31.25 9.79 1.45
C ARG A 108 32.03 8.46 1.56
N LEU A 109 31.33 7.37 1.77
CA LEU A 109 31.89 6.03 1.95
C LEU A 109 31.82 5.20 0.67
N THR A 110 30.78 5.43 -0.14
CA THR A 110 30.56 4.75 -1.41
C THR A 110 30.24 5.75 -2.52
N ASP A 111 30.60 5.40 -3.76
CA ASP A 111 30.43 6.28 -4.92
C ASP A 111 30.05 5.43 -6.14
N THR A 112 28.80 4.98 -6.15
CA THR A 112 28.24 4.20 -7.26
C THR A 112 26.79 4.60 -7.51
N PRO A 113 26.26 4.43 -8.74
CA PRO A 113 24.83 4.65 -8.98
C PRO A 113 23.91 3.69 -8.20
N ALA A 114 24.43 2.54 -7.77
CA ALA A 114 23.70 1.48 -7.07
C ALA A 114 23.07 1.92 -5.73
N ASP A 115 22.09 1.15 -5.25
CA ASP A 115 21.51 1.33 -3.92
C ASP A 115 22.36 0.61 -2.85
N ASP A 116 23.12 1.37 -2.07
CA ASP A 116 23.85 0.90 -0.89
C ASP A 116 23.04 1.15 0.39
N PHE A 117 22.67 0.07 1.08
CA PHE A 117 21.78 0.12 2.23
C PHE A 117 22.05 -0.96 3.27
N GLY A 118 21.26 -1.01 4.35
CA GLY A 118 21.31 -2.04 5.39
C GLY A 118 22.64 -2.07 6.15
N VAL A 119 23.23 -0.92 6.44
CA VAL A 119 24.60 -0.85 6.99
C VAL A 119 24.68 -1.36 8.44
N ALA A 120 25.72 -2.14 8.74
CA ALA A 120 26.07 -2.58 10.08
C ALA A 120 27.52 -2.21 10.43
N TRP A 121 27.72 -1.68 11.63
CA TRP A 121 29.05 -1.43 12.18
C TRP A 121 29.66 -2.72 12.74
N ALA A 122 30.96 -2.93 12.52
CA ALA A 122 31.70 -3.87 13.34
C ALA A 122 31.68 -3.39 14.81
N PRO A 123 31.61 -4.29 15.81
CA PRO A 123 31.50 -3.91 17.22
C PRO A 123 32.67 -3.05 17.74
N ASP A 124 33.84 -3.16 17.12
CA ASP A 124 35.04 -2.37 17.43
C ASP A 124 35.16 -1.07 16.60
N SER A 125 34.17 -0.78 15.74
CA SER A 125 34.16 0.34 14.79
C SER A 125 35.34 0.37 13.80
N SER A 126 36.02 -0.76 13.59
CA SER A 126 37.17 -0.86 12.67
C SER A 126 36.79 -0.94 11.19
N LYS A 127 35.51 -1.24 10.90
CA LYS A 127 34.95 -1.44 9.55
C LYS A 127 33.41 -1.41 9.61
N ALA A 128 32.79 -1.47 8.45
CA ALA A 128 31.34 -1.67 8.31
C ALA A 128 31.04 -2.71 7.22
N ALA A 129 29.85 -3.30 7.25
CA ALA A 129 29.31 -4.11 6.17
C ALA A 129 27.96 -3.54 5.75
N PHE A 130 27.59 -3.71 4.48
CA PHE A 130 26.37 -3.16 3.90
C PHE A 130 25.86 -4.06 2.78
N LEU A 131 24.61 -3.87 2.36
CA LEU A 131 24.00 -4.51 1.20
C LEU A 131 24.11 -3.56 0.01
N SER A 132 24.35 -4.10 -1.17
CA SER A 132 24.34 -3.32 -2.41
C SER A 132 23.85 -4.14 -3.58
N ASP A 133 23.18 -3.49 -4.51
CA ASP A 133 22.73 -4.10 -5.76
C ASP A 133 23.65 -3.87 -6.96
N ARG A 134 24.83 -3.30 -6.74
CA ARG A 134 25.81 -2.97 -7.81
C ARG A 134 26.26 -4.15 -8.68
N SER A 135 26.10 -5.39 -8.22
CA SER A 135 26.39 -6.61 -9.00
C SER A 135 25.20 -7.04 -9.88
N GLY A 136 24.06 -6.37 -9.77
CA GLY A 136 22.77 -6.75 -10.34
C GLY A 136 21.88 -7.56 -9.37
N ARG A 137 22.36 -7.88 -8.16
CA ARG A 137 21.66 -8.61 -7.09
C ARG A 137 22.02 -8.02 -5.74
N ILE A 138 21.16 -8.17 -4.74
CA ILE A 138 21.48 -7.75 -3.37
C ILE A 138 22.53 -8.70 -2.77
N GLU A 139 23.75 -8.20 -2.61
CA GLU A 139 24.88 -8.90 -1.99
C GLU A 139 25.44 -8.10 -0.81
N VAL A 140 26.18 -8.76 0.06
CA VAL A 140 26.92 -8.16 1.16
C VAL A 140 28.29 -7.67 0.68
N TYR A 141 28.64 -6.46 1.10
CA TYR A 141 29.92 -5.81 0.88
C TYR A 141 30.55 -5.40 2.20
N LEU A 142 31.87 -5.51 2.28
CA LEU A 142 32.68 -5.05 3.39
C LEU A 142 33.36 -3.72 3.02
N LEU A 143 33.28 -2.76 3.94
CA LEU A 143 33.85 -1.43 3.82
C LEU A 143 34.99 -1.26 4.82
N GLU A 144 36.19 -1.01 4.32
CA GLU A 144 37.42 -0.87 5.11
C GLU A 144 38.15 0.44 4.77
N SER A 145 38.99 0.93 5.69
CA SER A 145 39.87 2.06 5.38
C SER A 145 40.95 1.64 4.38
N GLU A 146 41.19 2.46 3.36
CA GLU A 146 42.40 2.42 2.54
C GLU A 146 43.21 3.72 2.67
N ASP A 147 42.86 4.55 3.64
CA ASP A 147 43.51 5.82 3.90
C ASP A 147 44.82 5.59 4.66
N VAL A 148 45.94 5.78 3.96
CA VAL A 148 47.29 5.60 4.52
C VAL A 148 47.60 6.61 5.63
N GLU A 149 47.08 7.84 5.51
CA GLU A 149 47.31 8.91 6.48
C GLU A 149 46.45 8.73 7.73
N HIS A 150 45.23 8.18 7.55
CA HIS A 150 44.27 7.95 8.62
C HIS A 150 43.74 6.50 8.59
N PRO A 151 44.55 5.50 8.99
CA PRO A 151 44.23 4.09 8.82
C PRO A 151 43.02 3.62 9.65
N LYS A 152 42.66 4.35 10.71
CA LYS A 152 41.45 4.04 11.49
C LYS A 152 40.21 4.37 10.66
N PHE A 153 39.32 3.38 10.51
CA PHE A 153 38.06 3.54 9.78
C PHE A 153 37.18 4.69 10.27
N THR A 154 37.30 5.13 11.52
CA THR A 154 36.56 6.27 12.08
C THR A 154 37.09 7.64 11.66
N GLU A 155 38.34 7.71 11.20
CA GLU A 155 39.05 8.95 10.84
C GLU A 155 39.32 9.04 9.33
N ALA A 156 39.38 7.88 8.66
CA ALA A 156 39.65 7.72 7.23
C ALA A 156 38.78 8.60 6.31
N GLN A 157 39.36 9.02 5.20
CA GLN A 157 38.72 9.75 4.09
C GLN A 157 38.66 8.94 2.78
N LYS A 158 39.33 7.78 2.74
CA LYS A 158 39.36 6.88 1.58
C LYS A 158 39.00 5.46 2.02
N PHE A 159 38.19 4.79 1.22
CA PHE A 159 37.61 3.51 1.59
C PHE A 159 37.68 2.52 0.45
N LYS A 160 37.98 1.27 0.80
CA LYS A 160 37.90 0.15 -0.10
C LYS A 160 36.62 -0.63 0.17
N VAL A 161 35.89 -0.93 -0.89
CA VAL A 161 34.71 -1.79 -0.88
C VAL A 161 35.10 -3.16 -1.43
N LYS A 162 34.76 -4.23 -0.72
CA LYS A 162 34.95 -5.62 -1.15
C LYS A 162 33.62 -6.37 -1.14
N GLN A 163 33.20 -6.92 -2.27
CA GLN A 163 32.09 -7.88 -2.32
C GLN A 163 32.48 -9.16 -1.58
N ILE A 164 31.64 -9.62 -0.64
CA ILE A 164 31.92 -10.82 0.17
C ILE A 164 30.95 -11.97 -0.07
N THR A 165 29.82 -11.73 -0.73
CA THR A 165 28.87 -12.76 -1.18
C THR A 165 28.62 -12.67 -2.69
N ASN A 166 28.17 -13.79 -3.29
CA ASN A 166 27.81 -13.89 -4.70
C ASN A 166 26.82 -15.06 -4.84
N ASP A 167 25.56 -14.82 -4.51
CA ASP A 167 24.49 -15.83 -4.54
C ASP A 167 23.44 -15.48 -5.60
N GLU A 168 22.56 -16.43 -5.92
CA GLU A 168 21.41 -16.16 -6.80
C GLU A 168 20.24 -15.52 -6.07
N LYS A 169 20.26 -15.59 -4.74
CA LYS A 169 19.16 -15.16 -3.89
C LYS A 169 19.52 -13.89 -3.12
N PRO A 170 18.57 -12.96 -2.96
CA PRO A 170 18.83 -11.69 -2.29
C PRO A 170 19.07 -11.87 -0.79
N GLU A 171 19.94 -11.00 -0.26
CA GLU A 171 20.33 -10.95 1.14
C GLU A 171 19.68 -9.76 1.86
N SER A 172 19.40 -9.88 3.15
CA SER A 172 18.81 -8.81 3.96
C SER A 172 19.17 -8.89 5.45
N ASN A 173 18.85 -7.85 6.22
CA ASN A 173 19.01 -7.79 7.68
C ASN A 173 20.40 -8.25 8.15
N LEU A 174 21.46 -7.62 7.66
CA LEU A 174 22.82 -8.01 8.03
C LEU A 174 23.21 -7.45 9.41
N THR A 175 23.97 -8.22 10.19
CA THR A 175 24.57 -7.79 11.46
C THR A 175 25.93 -8.45 11.66
N PHE A 176 26.82 -7.83 12.42
CA PHE A 176 27.99 -8.51 12.96
C PHE A 176 27.61 -9.31 14.22
N SER A 177 28.29 -10.44 14.44
CA SER A 177 28.26 -11.07 15.77
C SER A 177 28.84 -10.11 16.82
N PRO A 178 28.39 -10.14 18.08
CA PRO A 178 28.86 -9.21 19.12
C PRO A 178 30.37 -9.27 19.40
N ASP A 179 31.01 -10.41 19.10
CA ASP A 179 32.47 -10.59 19.17
C ASP A 179 33.22 -10.10 17.91
N GLY A 180 32.50 -9.66 16.88
CA GLY A 180 33.02 -9.12 15.63
C GLY A 180 33.63 -10.15 14.68
N LYS A 181 33.53 -11.46 14.96
CA LYS A 181 34.20 -12.50 14.17
C LYS A 181 33.40 -12.98 12.96
N LYS A 182 32.08 -12.82 12.99
CA LYS A 182 31.17 -13.32 11.94
C LYS A 182 30.17 -12.27 11.50
N ILE A 183 29.64 -12.45 10.29
CA ILE A 183 28.50 -11.71 9.76
C ILE A 183 27.31 -12.65 9.69
N TYR A 184 26.15 -12.18 10.14
CA TYR A 184 24.87 -12.85 10.06
C TYR A 184 23.95 -12.05 9.14
N PHE A 185 23.11 -12.75 8.38
CA PHE A 185 22.20 -12.14 7.43
C PHE A 185 21.06 -13.11 7.11
N LEU A 186 19.99 -12.59 6.52
CA LEU A 186 18.90 -13.40 5.98
C LEU A 186 19.13 -13.62 4.49
N ARG A 187 18.90 -14.85 4.01
CA ARG A 187 18.83 -15.18 2.58
C ARG A 187 17.54 -15.97 2.35
N VAL A 188 16.60 -15.36 1.62
CA VAL A 188 15.22 -15.89 1.42
C VAL A 188 14.54 -16.30 2.73
N GLY A 189 14.67 -15.45 3.76
CA GLY A 189 14.07 -15.66 5.07
C GLY A 189 14.65 -16.83 5.87
N LYS A 190 15.85 -17.32 5.53
CA LYS A 190 16.65 -18.22 6.37
C LYS A 190 17.79 -17.44 7.02
N LEU A 191 18.20 -17.81 8.24
CA LEU A 191 19.32 -17.16 8.93
C LEU A 191 20.63 -17.84 8.56
N TRP A 192 21.58 -17.06 8.05
CA TRP A 192 22.92 -17.49 7.67
C TRP A 192 23.98 -16.81 8.52
N SER A 193 25.15 -17.43 8.58
CA SER A 193 26.38 -16.85 9.14
C SER A 193 27.56 -17.12 8.21
N MET A 194 28.57 -16.25 8.25
CA MET A 194 29.84 -16.41 7.53
C MET A 194 30.99 -15.72 8.26
N ASN A 195 32.22 -16.05 7.88
CA ASN A 195 33.41 -15.29 8.27
C ASN A 195 33.46 -13.95 7.53
N LEU A 196 34.23 -12.99 8.05
CA LEU A 196 34.30 -11.63 7.49
C LEU A 196 34.85 -11.57 6.05
N ASP A 197 35.58 -12.60 5.62
CA ASP A 197 36.12 -12.71 4.27
C ASP A 197 35.15 -13.34 3.27
N GLY A 198 33.96 -13.76 3.71
CA GLY A 198 32.93 -14.45 2.92
C GLY A 198 33.00 -15.97 2.99
N SER A 199 34.01 -16.55 3.65
CA SER A 199 34.16 -18.00 3.81
C SER A 199 33.23 -18.59 4.88
N GLU A 200 33.11 -19.92 4.91
CA GLU A 200 32.29 -20.67 5.89
C GLU A 200 30.82 -20.23 5.97
N GLN A 201 30.20 -19.94 4.82
CA GLN A 201 28.76 -19.66 4.79
C GLN A 201 27.96 -20.88 5.26
N LYS A 202 27.16 -20.69 6.32
CA LYS A 202 26.39 -21.76 6.97
C LYS A 202 24.98 -21.30 7.33
N GLU A 203 23.98 -22.12 6.99
CA GLU A 203 22.62 -21.99 7.53
C GLU A 203 22.66 -22.19 9.06
N VAL A 204 22.33 -21.14 9.81
CA VAL A 204 22.15 -21.19 11.27
C VAL A 204 20.73 -21.68 11.59
N VAL A 205 19.75 -21.22 10.81
CA VAL A 205 18.37 -21.71 10.85
C VAL A 205 17.92 -22.01 9.42
N SER A 206 17.63 -23.27 9.14
CA SER A 206 17.25 -23.75 7.80
C SER A 206 15.78 -23.51 7.45
N LEU A 207 14.94 -23.21 8.45
CA LEU A 207 13.55 -22.84 8.24
C LEU A 207 13.45 -21.45 7.60
N SER A 208 12.64 -21.34 6.54
CA SER A 208 12.37 -20.06 5.87
C SER A 208 11.32 -19.23 6.61
N MET A 209 11.04 -18.03 6.06
CA MET A 209 10.08 -17.04 6.56
C MET A 209 10.46 -16.37 7.89
N ILE A 210 11.76 -16.34 8.22
CA ILE A 210 12.29 -15.42 9.22
C ILE A 210 12.21 -14.00 8.65
N THR A 211 11.63 -13.08 9.43
CA THR A 211 11.45 -11.69 9.01
C THR A 211 12.44 -10.74 9.68
N GLU A 212 12.82 -11.00 10.92
CA GLU A 212 13.81 -10.21 11.65
C GLU A 212 14.48 -11.05 12.74
N TYR A 213 15.62 -10.58 13.26
CA TYR A 213 16.29 -11.19 14.39
C TYR A 213 17.09 -10.16 15.20
N SER A 214 17.41 -10.50 16.45
CA SER A 214 18.17 -9.65 17.36
C SER A 214 19.06 -10.49 18.28
N TRP A 215 20.24 -9.95 18.61
CA TRP A 215 21.22 -10.57 19.48
C TRP A 215 20.94 -10.28 20.95
N SER A 216 21.11 -11.28 21.81
CA SER A 216 21.20 -11.01 23.25
C SER A 216 22.44 -10.16 23.56
N PRO A 217 22.42 -9.33 24.62
CA PRO A 217 23.55 -8.45 24.96
C PRO A 217 24.85 -9.18 25.26
N ASP A 218 24.78 -10.43 25.73
CA ASP A 218 25.92 -11.30 25.98
C ASP A 218 26.41 -12.07 24.73
N GLY A 219 25.70 -11.94 23.61
CA GLY A 219 26.00 -12.59 22.33
C GLY A 219 25.80 -14.10 22.29
N LYS A 220 25.19 -14.71 23.33
CA LYS A 220 24.99 -16.16 23.38
C LYS A 220 23.71 -16.63 22.71
N TRP A 221 22.74 -15.76 22.53
CA TRP A 221 21.41 -16.09 22.03
C TRP A 221 20.98 -15.17 20.90
N ILE A 222 20.14 -15.71 20.03
CA ILE A 222 19.45 -14.96 18.98
C ILE A 222 17.95 -15.17 19.19
N VAL A 223 17.20 -14.07 19.23
CA VAL A 223 15.74 -14.08 19.10
C VAL A 223 15.39 -13.75 17.65
N TYR A 224 14.40 -14.43 17.07
CA TYR A 224 13.92 -14.13 15.73
C TYR A 224 12.41 -14.29 15.62
N SER A 225 11.79 -13.52 14.71
CA SER A 225 10.39 -13.68 14.32
C SER A 225 10.29 -14.55 13.08
N ARG A 226 9.33 -15.49 13.06
CA ARG A 226 9.12 -16.39 11.93
C ARG A 226 7.64 -16.62 11.66
N ARG A 227 7.25 -16.50 10.39
CA ARG A 227 5.89 -16.82 9.92
C ARG A 227 5.66 -18.31 9.74
N ASP A 228 4.45 -18.78 10.05
CA ASP A 228 4.05 -20.19 9.97
C ASP A 228 3.28 -20.57 8.69
N GLY A 229 3.21 -19.66 7.71
CA GLY A 229 2.48 -19.85 6.45
C GLY A 229 1.00 -19.46 6.52
N SER A 230 0.42 -19.27 7.72
CA SER A 230 -0.95 -18.80 7.92
C SER A 230 -1.01 -17.31 8.28
N PHE A 231 0.01 -16.56 7.86
CA PHE A 231 0.24 -15.15 8.21
C PHE A 231 0.45 -14.84 9.71
N ALA A 232 0.39 -15.84 10.60
CA ALA A 232 0.87 -15.71 11.97
C ALA A 232 2.41 -15.72 12.00
N SER A 233 2.99 -15.02 12.96
CA SER A 233 4.43 -14.92 13.24
C SER A 233 4.69 -15.15 14.71
N GLU A 234 5.58 -16.09 15.05
CA GLU A 234 5.97 -16.37 16.44
C GLU A 234 7.41 -15.96 16.70
N LEU A 235 7.75 -15.67 17.96
CA LEU A 235 9.14 -15.41 18.35
C LEU A 235 9.80 -16.70 18.84
N PHE A 236 11.02 -16.93 18.39
CA PHE A 236 11.84 -18.07 18.76
C PHE A 236 13.19 -17.63 19.32
N ILE A 237 13.72 -18.36 20.30
CA ILE A 237 15.09 -18.20 20.78
C ILE A 237 15.93 -19.43 20.44
N ILE A 238 17.17 -19.19 19.99
CA ILE A 238 18.19 -20.20 19.71
C ILE A 238 19.57 -19.78 20.27
N PRO A 239 20.49 -20.73 20.52
CA PRO A 239 21.89 -20.40 20.71
C PRO A 239 22.47 -19.69 19.48
N ALA A 240 23.37 -18.73 19.67
CA ALA A 240 24.01 -18.00 18.58
C ALA A 240 24.80 -18.90 17.61
N SER A 241 25.33 -20.02 18.09
CA SER A 241 26.01 -21.04 17.28
C SER A 241 25.06 -21.87 16.40
N GLY A 242 23.75 -21.66 16.55
CA GLY A 242 22.68 -22.44 15.95
C GLY A 242 22.04 -23.43 16.91
N PRO A 243 20.86 -23.97 16.57
CA PRO A 243 20.15 -24.94 17.40
C PRO A 243 20.93 -26.24 17.59
N THR A 244 20.82 -26.84 18.77
CA THR A 244 21.35 -28.19 19.07
C THR A 244 20.21 -29.12 19.52
N LYS A 245 20.50 -30.40 19.76
CA LYS A 245 19.51 -31.34 20.30
C LYS A 245 19.04 -30.92 21.71
N GLU A 246 19.96 -30.36 22.50
CA GLU A 246 19.73 -29.87 23.87
C GLU A 246 19.06 -28.49 23.87
N ASN A 247 19.35 -27.66 22.86
CA ASN A 247 18.77 -26.34 22.69
C ASN A 247 18.19 -26.18 21.28
N PRO A 248 17.04 -26.84 20.99
CA PRO A 248 16.31 -26.63 19.74
C PRO A 248 15.71 -25.21 19.72
N PRO A 249 15.16 -24.74 18.59
CA PRO A 249 14.42 -23.49 18.58
C PRO A 249 13.25 -23.54 19.55
N LYS A 250 13.19 -22.59 20.49
CA LYS A 250 12.14 -22.52 21.51
C LYS A 250 11.16 -21.41 21.14
N ASN A 251 9.90 -21.76 20.85
CA ASN A 251 8.83 -20.77 20.69
C ASN A 251 8.54 -20.14 22.05
N ILE A 252 8.84 -18.85 22.19
CA ILE A 252 8.70 -18.10 23.45
C ILE A 252 7.36 -17.36 23.56
N THR A 253 6.60 -17.19 22.47
CA THR A 253 5.31 -16.47 22.47
C THR A 253 4.11 -17.38 22.66
N ARG A 254 4.12 -18.57 22.05
CA ARG A 254 3.06 -19.60 22.04
C ARG A 254 1.65 -19.01 21.88
N TYR A 255 1.48 -18.06 20.96
CA TYR A 255 0.22 -17.37 20.74
C TYR A 255 0.08 -17.00 19.28
N ALA A 256 -0.42 -17.94 18.47
CA ALA A 256 -0.48 -17.90 17.00
C ALA A 256 -1.22 -16.66 16.45
N THR A 257 -0.51 -15.55 16.43
CA THR A 257 -0.90 -14.22 15.92
C THR A 257 0.32 -13.60 15.25
N SER A 258 0.27 -12.32 14.88
CA SER A 258 1.46 -11.57 14.44
C SER A 258 2.31 -11.10 15.61
N ASN A 259 3.50 -11.69 15.82
CA ASN A 259 4.52 -11.24 16.76
C ASN A 259 5.80 -10.82 16.01
N TYR A 260 6.30 -9.60 16.26
CA TYR A 260 7.44 -9.01 15.53
C TYR A 260 8.14 -7.90 16.34
N SER A 261 9.19 -7.29 15.79
CA SER A 261 10.03 -6.26 16.39
C SER A 261 10.65 -6.64 17.76
N PRO A 262 11.25 -7.85 17.93
CA PRO A 262 11.87 -8.23 19.19
C PRO A 262 13.14 -7.42 19.47
N THR A 263 13.23 -6.85 20.67
CA THR A 263 14.36 -6.02 21.10
C THR A 263 14.78 -6.35 22.54
N TRP A 264 16.07 -6.57 22.74
CA TRP A 264 16.65 -6.89 24.05
C TRP A 264 16.96 -5.62 24.86
N SER A 265 16.67 -5.66 26.16
CA SER A 265 17.28 -4.72 27.11
C SER A 265 18.77 -5.01 27.21
N THR A 266 19.60 -3.99 27.42
CA THR A 266 21.07 -4.15 27.49
C THR A 266 21.49 -5.03 28.68
N ASP A 267 20.67 -5.09 29.72
CA ASP A 267 20.89 -5.99 30.86
C ASP A 267 20.48 -7.46 30.61
N GLY A 268 19.90 -7.78 29.45
CA GLY A 268 19.52 -9.13 29.04
C GLY A 268 18.29 -9.71 29.75
N LYS A 269 17.62 -8.92 30.60
CA LYS A 269 16.51 -9.42 31.44
C LYS A 269 15.18 -9.42 30.73
N ARG A 270 15.01 -8.59 29.69
CA ARG A 270 13.73 -8.37 29.03
C ARG A 270 13.85 -8.35 27.51
N ILE A 271 12.78 -8.82 26.87
CA ILE A 271 12.52 -8.59 25.45
C ILE A 271 11.23 -7.78 25.34
N ALA A 272 11.29 -6.62 24.68
CA ALA A 272 10.08 -5.96 24.20
C ALA A 272 9.78 -6.42 22.78
N PHE A 273 8.51 -6.45 22.42
CA PHE A 273 8.06 -6.84 21.08
C PHE A 273 6.63 -6.34 20.83
N VAL A 274 6.21 -6.38 19.57
CA VAL A 274 4.85 -6.07 19.16
C VAL A 274 4.09 -7.37 18.93
N SER A 275 2.85 -7.43 19.41
CA SER A 275 1.98 -8.61 19.26
C SER A 275 0.54 -8.19 18.97
N GLU A 276 -0.08 -8.79 17.97
CA GLU A 276 -1.49 -8.57 17.62
C GLU A 276 -2.43 -9.46 18.46
N ARG A 277 -2.30 -9.37 19.79
CA ARG A 277 -3.23 -10.06 20.68
C ARG A 277 -4.53 -9.24 20.73
N ARG A 278 -5.68 -9.91 20.53
CA ARG A 278 -7.03 -9.29 20.54
C ARG A 278 -7.31 -8.36 19.34
N ASN A 279 -6.77 -8.66 18.16
CA ASN A 279 -7.03 -7.94 16.90
C ASN A 279 -6.59 -6.47 16.91
N THR A 280 -5.59 -6.13 17.72
CA THR A 280 -4.92 -4.83 17.66
C THR A 280 -3.44 -5.02 17.98
N PRO A 281 -2.51 -4.59 17.11
CA PRO A 281 -1.09 -4.63 17.40
C PRO A 281 -0.77 -3.83 18.66
N GLY A 282 -0.30 -4.48 19.71
CA GLY A 282 0.01 -3.87 20.99
C GLY A 282 1.45 -4.06 21.41
N LEU A 283 1.89 -3.29 22.41
CA LEU A 283 3.23 -3.40 22.97
C LEU A 283 3.28 -4.40 24.12
N PHE A 284 4.23 -5.33 24.06
CA PHE A 284 4.42 -6.38 25.06
C PHE A 284 5.86 -6.44 25.53
N VAL A 285 6.04 -6.91 26.76
CA VAL A 285 7.34 -7.20 27.36
C VAL A 285 7.34 -8.62 27.91
N MET A 286 8.46 -9.32 27.75
CA MET A 286 8.69 -10.66 28.26
C MET A 286 9.87 -10.65 29.22
N GLU A 287 9.67 -11.20 30.42
CA GLU A 287 10.73 -11.39 31.40
C GLU A 287 11.49 -12.71 31.11
N MET A 288 12.82 -12.61 31.01
CA MET A 288 13.70 -13.75 30.71
C MET A 288 13.94 -14.65 31.93
N GLN A 289 13.53 -14.19 33.11
CA GLN A 289 13.66 -14.89 34.39
C GLN A 289 12.32 -14.97 35.12
N LYS A 290 12.21 -15.95 36.03
CA LYS A 290 11.13 -15.96 37.02
C LYS A 290 11.28 -14.77 37.98
N PRO A 291 10.16 -14.25 38.53
CA PRO A 291 10.22 -13.22 39.56
C PRO A 291 11.06 -13.70 40.76
N VAL A 292 11.90 -12.81 41.29
CA VAL A 292 12.65 -13.09 42.51
C VAL A 292 11.71 -12.97 43.71
N ALA A 293 11.79 -13.89 44.67
CA ALA A 293 11.02 -13.80 45.91
C ALA A 293 11.37 -12.52 46.70
N ASN A 294 10.37 -11.93 47.36
CA ASN A 294 10.54 -10.71 48.15
C ASN A 294 11.73 -10.82 49.13
N GLY A 295 12.62 -9.82 49.11
CA GLY A 295 13.80 -9.76 49.99
C GLY A 295 14.97 -10.66 49.57
N LYS A 296 14.86 -11.40 48.46
CA LYS A 296 16.00 -12.13 47.87
C LYS A 296 16.59 -11.37 46.68
N THR A 297 17.89 -11.50 46.48
CA THR A 297 18.60 -11.02 45.29
C THR A 297 18.72 -12.17 44.28
N ASN A 298 18.63 -11.86 42.99
CA ASN A 298 18.86 -12.86 41.95
C ASN A 298 20.35 -13.20 41.92
N LEU A 299 20.70 -14.46 42.21
CA LEU A 299 22.10 -14.93 42.22
C LEU A 299 22.59 -15.31 40.82
N ASP A 300 21.68 -15.51 39.86
CA ASP A 300 22.01 -15.90 38.49
C ASP A 300 21.48 -14.84 37.52
N SER A 301 22.34 -13.89 37.15
CA SER A 301 21.91 -12.66 36.48
C SER A 301 21.83 -12.75 34.94
N GLY A 302 22.09 -13.92 34.32
CA GLY A 302 22.20 -14.01 32.86
C GLY A 302 21.70 -15.28 32.16
N ALA A 303 21.26 -16.33 32.87
CA ALA A 303 20.85 -17.59 32.22
C ALA A 303 19.33 -17.65 31.99
N ILE A 304 18.86 -17.60 30.74
CA ILE A 304 17.41 -17.62 30.39
C ILE A 304 16.69 -18.82 31.02
N ASP A 305 15.63 -18.55 31.80
CA ASP A 305 14.72 -19.59 32.28
C ASP A 305 13.70 -19.89 31.17
N PHE A 306 13.70 -21.08 30.58
CA PHE A 306 12.75 -21.40 29.52
C PHE A 306 11.44 -22.02 30.02
N GLU A 307 11.36 -22.40 31.30
CA GLU A 307 10.17 -23.00 31.87
C GLU A 307 9.02 -22.00 31.84
N GLU A 308 7.95 -22.35 31.14
CA GLU A 308 6.77 -21.53 30.94
C GLU A 308 7.04 -20.09 30.48
N ILE A 309 8.13 -19.81 29.76
CA ILE A 309 8.52 -18.43 29.39
C ILE A 309 7.40 -17.60 28.71
N HIS A 310 6.60 -18.23 27.87
CA HIS A 310 5.40 -17.64 27.25
C HIS A 310 4.35 -17.07 28.22
N SER A 311 4.28 -17.54 29.47
CA SER A 311 3.37 -17.03 30.50
C SER A 311 3.87 -15.73 31.15
N ARG A 312 5.15 -15.36 30.93
CA ARG A 312 5.77 -14.14 31.46
C ARG A 312 5.65 -12.94 30.51
N VAL A 313 4.75 -13.02 29.54
CA VAL A 313 4.42 -11.92 28.63
C VAL A 313 3.40 -10.99 29.30
N SER A 314 3.74 -9.72 29.41
CA SER A 314 2.85 -8.67 29.94
C SER A 314 2.57 -7.61 28.88
N ALA A 315 1.31 -7.18 28.78
CA ALA A 315 0.93 -6.03 27.96
C ALA A 315 1.38 -4.73 28.63
N VAL A 316 1.99 -3.83 27.87
CA VAL A 316 2.49 -2.54 28.37
C VAL A 316 1.44 -1.44 28.23
N GLY A 317 0.53 -1.55 27.25
CA GLY A 317 -0.58 -0.61 27.04
C GLY A 317 -1.44 -0.96 25.83
N SER A 318 -2.56 -0.24 25.68
CA SER A 318 -3.55 -0.44 24.61
C SER A 318 -3.42 0.61 23.51
N MET A 319 -2.26 0.65 22.85
CA MET A 319 -2.02 1.52 21.70
C MET A 319 -1.59 0.71 20.49
N ASN A 320 -2.12 1.09 19.31
CA ASN A 320 -1.79 0.45 18.04
C ASN A 320 -0.30 0.69 17.72
N THR A 321 0.52 -0.34 17.90
CA THR A 321 1.98 -0.24 17.86
C THR A 321 2.53 -0.90 16.60
N THR A 322 3.51 -0.26 15.97
CA THR A 322 4.10 -0.72 14.70
C THR A 322 5.57 -1.07 14.77
N ASP A 323 6.30 -0.51 15.73
CA ASP A 323 7.72 -0.76 15.97
C ASP A 323 8.05 -0.37 17.42
N ALA A 324 9.04 -1.02 18.04
CA ALA A 324 9.40 -0.80 19.44
C ALA A 324 10.88 -1.07 19.75
N VAL A 325 11.49 -0.22 20.58
CA VAL A 325 12.84 -0.37 21.14
C VAL A 325 12.83 -0.19 22.66
N ILE A 326 13.38 -1.16 23.40
CA ILE A 326 13.46 -1.11 24.86
C ILE A 326 14.70 -0.32 25.31
N SER A 327 14.56 0.44 26.40
CA SER A 327 15.65 1.20 26.99
C SER A 327 16.76 0.29 27.54
N PRO A 328 18.02 0.77 27.66
CA PRO A 328 19.13 -0.05 28.13
C PRO A 328 18.91 -0.70 29.50
N GLY A 329 18.28 0.05 30.42
CA GLY A 329 17.93 -0.44 31.76
C GLY A 329 16.63 -1.24 31.82
N GLY A 330 16.00 -1.52 30.67
CA GLY A 330 14.81 -2.35 30.58
C GLY A 330 13.55 -1.76 31.24
N SER A 331 13.52 -0.47 31.57
CA SER A 331 12.44 0.16 32.35
C SER A 331 11.40 0.89 31.51
N LYS A 332 11.77 1.27 30.28
CA LYS A 332 10.92 2.01 29.34
C LYS A 332 11.04 1.42 27.95
N ILE A 333 10.03 1.65 27.12
CA ILE A 333 10.02 1.25 25.70
C ILE A 333 9.59 2.45 24.87
N ALA A 334 10.36 2.76 23.82
CA ALA A 334 10.01 3.74 22.82
C ALA A 334 9.36 3.01 21.66
N PHE A 335 8.26 3.54 21.13
CA PHE A 335 7.49 2.83 20.13
C PHE A 335 6.74 3.80 19.22
N ARG A 336 6.40 3.33 18.02
CA ARG A 336 5.62 4.09 17.05
C ARG A 336 4.16 3.65 17.06
N SER A 337 3.26 4.62 17.17
CA SER A 337 1.81 4.44 17.02
C SER A 337 1.30 5.42 15.98
N GLY A 338 0.83 4.90 14.84
CA GLY A 338 0.57 5.71 13.65
C GLY A 338 1.84 6.44 13.18
N ASP A 339 1.74 7.76 13.00
CA ASP A 339 2.83 8.63 12.56
C ASP A 339 3.54 9.34 13.72
N GLU A 340 3.48 8.78 14.93
CA GLU A 340 3.89 9.43 16.18
C GLU A 340 4.84 8.55 17.01
N LEU A 341 5.80 9.18 17.68
CA LEU A 341 6.74 8.54 18.61
C LEU A 341 6.21 8.67 20.03
N TRP A 342 6.24 7.56 20.76
CA TRP A 342 5.78 7.47 22.15
C TRP A 342 6.79 6.72 23.01
N VAL A 343 6.71 6.92 24.32
CA VAL A 343 7.44 6.15 25.33
C VAL A 343 6.48 5.65 26.39
N ALA A 344 6.61 4.40 26.80
CA ALA A 344 5.85 3.80 27.90
C ALA A 344 6.78 3.16 28.95
N SER A 345 6.34 3.15 30.22
CA SER A 345 6.95 2.31 31.25
C SER A 345 6.64 0.84 30.99
N VAL A 346 7.60 -0.07 31.14
CA VAL A 346 7.40 -1.53 30.97
C VAL A 346 6.36 -2.15 31.91
N THR A 347 6.11 -1.53 33.06
CA THR A 347 5.08 -1.96 34.02
C THR A 347 3.67 -1.52 33.63
N GLY A 348 3.53 -0.79 32.53
CA GLY A 348 2.32 -0.05 32.19
C GLY A 348 2.13 1.22 33.04
N GLY A 349 1.06 1.95 32.76
CA GLY A 349 0.64 3.16 33.49
C GLY A 349 0.93 4.46 32.72
N LEU A 350 2.18 4.91 32.71
CA LEU A 350 2.56 6.17 32.05
C LEU A 350 2.96 5.92 30.58
N VAL A 351 2.23 6.57 29.68
CA VAL A 351 2.52 6.62 28.24
C VAL A 351 2.64 8.08 27.82
N THR A 352 3.77 8.46 27.24
CA THR A 352 4.10 9.84 26.91
C THR A 352 4.35 9.99 25.42
N LYS A 353 3.68 10.97 24.81
CA LYS A 353 3.87 11.35 23.41
C LYS A 353 5.13 12.19 23.26
N LEU A 354 6.05 11.78 22.39
CA LEU A 354 7.30 12.50 22.12
C LEU A 354 7.25 13.33 20.84
N SER A 355 6.45 12.94 19.84
CA SER A 355 6.32 13.67 18.57
C SER A 355 4.87 13.79 18.09
N THR A 356 4.60 14.73 17.20
CA THR A 356 3.31 14.87 16.50
C THR A 356 3.31 14.03 15.21
N GLY A 357 2.10 13.76 14.66
CA GLY A 357 1.94 13.00 13.41
C GLY A 357 2.61 13.61 12.18
N ALA A 358 2.93 14.91 12.20
CA ALA A 358 3.67 15.54 11.11
C ALA A 358 5.13 15.06 11.01
N VAL A 359 5.69 14.51 12.10
CA VAL A 359 7.09 14.08 12.16
C VAL A 359 7.30 12.72 11.46
N LYS A 360 6.33 11.78 11.54
CA LYS A 360 6.42 10.46 10.90
C LYS A 360 7.74 9.72 11.20
N PRO A 361 8.04 9.43 12.48
CA PRO A 361 9.31 8.84 12.91
C PRO A 361 9.52 7.43 12.34
N GLN A 362 10.75 7.08 12.01
CA GLN A 362 11.17 5.80 11.42
C GLN A 362 12.55 5.40 11.95
N GLY A 363 12.86 4.09 11.98
CA GLY A 363 14.18 3.58 12.39
C GLY A 363 14.55 3.99 13.81
N ILE A 364 13.75 3.65 14.82
CA ILE A 364 13.95 4.12 16.18
C ILE A 364 15.15 3.40 16.82
N TYR A 365 16.10 4.14 17.35
CA TYR A 365 17.26 3.63 18.08
C TYR A 365 17.36 4.28 19.45
N TRP A 366 17.20 3.51 20.52
CA TRP A 366 17.45 3.99 21.88
C TRP A 366 18.96 3.94 22.16
N SER A 367 19.54 5.06 22.59
CA SER A 367 20.94 5.14 23.02
C SER A 367 21.26 4.01 24.01
N LYS A 368 22.32 3.24 23.73
CA LYS A 368 22.84 2.21 24.64
C LYS A 368 23.58 2.81 25.82
N LYS A 369 23.94 4.10 25.75
CA LYS A 369 24.64 4.85 26.81
C LYS A 369 23.72 5.69 27.69
N SER A 370 22.53 6.04 27.22
CA SER A 370 21.60 6.93 27.91
C SER A 370 20.21 6.31 28.04
N THR A 371 19.67 6.33 29.25
CA THR A 371 18.27 5.95 29.50
C THR A 371 17.28 7.05 29.09
N ASP A 372 17.75 8.14 28.49
CA ASP A 372 16.90 9.29 28.15
C ASP A 372 16.98 9.72 26.68
N LEU A 373 17.93 9.21 25.89
CA LEU A 373 18.15 9.68 24.51
C LEU A 373 17.70 8.64 23.48
N ILE A 374 16.86 9.08 22.54
CA ILE A 374 16.35 8.29 21.42
C ILE A 374 16.73 8.99 20.12
N TYR A 375 17.27 8.24 19.17
CA TYR A 375 17.56 8.66 17.80
C TYR A 375 16.52 8.08 16.85
N PHE A 376 16.15 8.82 15.82
CA PHE A 376 15.23 8.34 14.79
C PHE A 376 15.36 9.21 13.52
N ARG A 377 14.75 8.77 12.44
CA ARG A 377 14.59 9.52 11.20
C ARG A 377 13.16 10.01 11.04
N ASP A 378 12.95 11.23 10.57
CA ASP A 378 11.60 11.74 10.27
C ASP A 378 11.12 11.34 8.86
N GLY A 379 9.86 11.63 8.53
CA GLY A 379 9.27 11.25 7.23
C GLY A 379 9.95 11.88 6.01
N ASN A 380 10.73 12.95 6.19
CA ASN A 380 11.52 13.60 5.14
C ASN A 380 12.96 13.10 5.09
N GLY A 381 13.34 12.15 5.96
CA GLY A 381 14.70 11.65 6.05
C GLY A 381 15.67 12.55 6.82
N SER A 382 15.17 13.43 7.69
CA SER A 382 16.04 14.17 8.61
C SER A 382 16.36 13.28 9.81
N LEU A 383 17.63 13.28 10.25
CA LEU A 383 18.03 12.58 11.47
C LEU A 383 17.71 13.44 12.69
N ARG A 384 17.07 12.85 13.71
CA ARG A 384 16.53 13.55 14.88
C ARG A 384 16.85 12.83 16.17
N THR A 385 16.71 13.58 17.26
CA THR A 385 16.73 13.04 18.63
C THR A 385 15.45 13.41 19.38
N ALA A 386 15.11 12.61 20.39
CA ALA A 386 14.07 12.90 21.36
C ALA A 386 14.53 12.51 22.76
N LYS A 387 13.98 13.18 23.78
CA LYS A 387 14.18 12.81 25.19
C LYS A 387 13.03 11.96 25.71
N ALA A 388 13.34 10.82 26.33
CA ALA A 388 12.35 9.91 26.93
C ALA A 388 11.71 10.45 28.22
N SER A 389 12.25 11.53 28.76
CA SER A 389 11.76 12.31 29.90
C SER A 389 10.89 13.50 29.50
N SER A 390 10.76 13.79 28.20
CA SER A 390 10.00 14.94 27.71
C SER A 390 8.55 14.87 28.19
N ALA A 391 8.03 15.99 28.71
CA ALA A 391 6.67 16.08 29.19
C ALA A 391 5.68 16.63 28.15
N ILE A 392 6.19 17.27 27.08
CA ILE A 392 5.39 17.95 26.05
C ILE A 392 5.82 17.42 24.68
N ALA A 393 4.86 16.88 23.92
CA ALA A 393 5.11 16.36 22.59
C ALA A 393 5.76 17.42 21.68
N GLY A 394 6.87 17.07 21.04
CA GLY A 394 7.58 17.95 20.11
C GLY A 394 8.54 18.96 20.76
N ALA A 395 8.50 19.17 22.08
CA ALA A 395 9.29 20.21 22.74
C ALA A 395 10.79 19.87 22.79
N ASP A 396 11.14 18.60 22.99
CA ASP A 396 12.53 18.13 23.11
C ASP A 396 13.00 17.36 21.87
N LEU A 397 12.59 17.79 20.67
CA LEU A 397 13.08 17.22 19.41
C LEU A 397 14.35 17.94 18.95
N GLY A 398 15.48 17.22 18.96
CA GLY A 398 16.74 17.69 18.38
C GLY A 398 16.91 17.30 16.92
N SER A 399 17.90 17.91 16.26
CA SER A 399 18.30 17.61 14.88
C SER A 399 19.75 17.17 14.85
N VAL A 400 20.04 16.12 14.06
CA VAL A 400 21.40 15.73 13.68
C VAL A 400 21.58 16.13 12.21
N SER A 401 22.01 17.37 12.01
CA SER A 401 22.03 18.00 10.68
C SER A 401 23.20 17.51 9.83
N PHE A 402 22.96 17.34 8.54
CA PHE A 402 23.99 17.07 7.54
C PHE A 402 23.82 17.95 6.31
N ARG A 403 24.88 18.07 5.51
CA ARG A 403 24.84 18.73 4.20
C ARG A 403 25.74 17.99 3.21
N ILE A 404 25.14 17.41 2.19
CA ILE A 404 25.82 16.64 1.15
C ILE A 404 25.58 17.34 -0.19
N LYS A 405 26.62 17.53 -0.99
CA LYS A 405 26.52 17.96 -2.39
C LYS A 405 26.82 16.76 -3.27
N MET A 406 25.88 16.39 -4.12
CA MET A 406 25.98 15.23 -4.99
C MET A 406 25.66 15.62 -6.43
N MET A 407 26.48 15.13 -7.36
CA MET A 407 26.19 15.25 -8.79
C MET A 407 25.33 14.07 -9.20
N ILE A 408 24.07 14.34 -9.55
CA ILE A 408 23.16 13.31 -10.07
C ILE A 408 23.16 13.40 -11.59
N LYS A 409 23.52 12.30 -12.24
CA LYS A 409 23.43 12.16 -13.69
C LYS A 409 22.17 11.38 -14.05
N ALA A 410 21.24 12.01 -14.75
CA ALA A 410 19.92 11.43 -15.00
C ALA A 410 19.98 10.07 -15.71
N ALA A 411 20.93 9.87 -16.63
CA ALA A 411 21.08 8.60 -17.34
C ALA A 411 21.53 7.45 -16.41
N GLU A 412 22.43 7.72 -15.46
CA GLU A 412 22.89 6.73 -14.47
C GLU A 412 21.78 6.45 -13.45
N GLU A 413 21.09 7.49 -12.96
CA GLU A 413 19.94 7.38 -12.05
C GLU A 413 18.80 6.56 -12.67
N ASN A 414 18.40 6.85 -13.91
CA ASN A 414 17.33 6.11 -14.59
C ASN A 414 17.70 4.65 -14.87
N LEU A 415 18.96 4.37 -15.23
CA LEU A 415 19.44 2.99 -15.42
C LEU A 415 19.36 2.19 -14.13
N GLU A 416 19.73 2.81 -13.01
CA GLU A 416 19.63 2.19 -11.70
C GLU A 416 18.17 1.97 -11.29
N ILE A 417 17.30 2.98 -11.43
CA ILE A 417 15.86 2.85 -11.13
C ILE A 417 15.24 1.71 -11.94
N PHE A 418 15.60 1.59 -13.23
CA PHE A 418 15.15 0.49 -14.08
C PHE A 418 15.63 -0.86 -13.54
N ASP A 419 16.91 -0.97 -13.17
CA ASP A 419 17.49 -2.18 -12.63
C ASP A 419 16.85 -2.56 -11.28
N GLN A 420 16.52 -1.61 -10.42
CA GLN A 420 15.75 -1.85 -9.19
C GLN A 420 14.35 -2.37 -9.49
N CYS A 421 13.61 -1.75 -10.40
CA CYS A 421 12.27 -2.21 -10.80
C CYS A 421 12.32 -3.66 -11.32
N TRP A 422 13.30 -3.97 -12.17
CA TRP A 422 13.49 -5.31 -12.71
C TRP A 422 13.86 -6.32 -11.62
N ARG A 423 14.85 -5.99 -10.79
CA ARG A 423 15.40 -6.86 -9.74
C ARG A 423 14.39 -7.14 -8.65
N LEU A 424 13.63 -6.14 -8.20
CA LEU A 424 12.58 -6.32 -7.20
C LEU A 424 11.51 -7.33 -7.65
N LEU A 425 11.22 -7.39 -8.95
CA LEU A 425 10.34 -8.44 -9.49
C LEU A 425 11.08 -9.77 -9.63
N ALA A 426 12.34 -9.78 -10.06
CA ALA A 426 13.14 -11.01 -10.11
C ALA A 426 13.22 -11.71 -8.74
N ASP A 427 13.35 -10.93 -7.67
CA ASP A 427 13.53 -11.39 -6.30
C ASP A 427 12.22 -11.81 -5.62
N TYR A 428 11.11 -11.13 -5.95
CA TYR A 428 9.90 -11.17 -5.13
C TYR A 428 8.59 -11.38 -5.89
N PHE A 429 8.60 -11.46 -7.21
CA PHE A 429 7.38 -11.76 -7.97
C PHE A 429 6.81 -13.12 -7.54
N TYR A 430 5.49 -13.18 -7.37
CA TYR A 430 4.84 -14.30 -6.72
C TYR A 430 4.97 -15.62 -7.49
N ASP A 431 4.97 -15.57 -8.84
CA ASP A 431 5.24 -16.72 -9.70
C ASP A 431 6.71 -16.73 -10.11
N ALA A 432 7.47 -17.70 -9.59
CA ALA A 432 8.88 -17.86 -9.93
C ALA A 432 9.15 -18.14 -11.42
N LYS A 433 8.12 -18.45 -12.22
CA LYS A 433 8.21 -18.61 -13.67
C LYS A 433 7.81 -17.35 -14.46
N PHE A 434 7.47 -16.25 -13.79
CA PHE A 434 7.14 -14.97 -14.42
C PHE A 434 6.01 -15.06 -15.46
N HIS A 435 4.99 -15.89 -15.22
CA HIS A 435 3.93 -16.21 -16.18
C HIS A 435 4.44 -16.75 -17.53
N GLY A 436 5.64 -17.33 -17.54
CA GLY A 436 6.31 -17.83 -18.73
C GLY A 436 7.21 -16.83 -19.46
N ALA A 437 7.32 -15.58 -18.99
CA ALA A 437 8.29 -14.63 -19.54
C ALA A 437 9.73 -14.99 -19.13
N ASP A 438 10.67 -14.89 -20.06
CA ASP A 438 12.10 -14.89 -19.74
C ASP A 438 12.49 -13.51 -19.21
N TRP A 439 12.45 -13.36 -17.89
CA TRP A 439 12.66 -12.07 -17.23
C TRP A 439 14.06 -11.49 -17.50
N ASN A 440 15.08 -12.33 -17.70
CA ASN A 440 16.41 -11.86 -18.08
C ASN A 440 16.43 -11.31 -19.51
N LEU A 441 15.76 -11.99 -20.45
CA LEU A 441 15.64 -11.51 -21.82
C LEU A 441 14.84 -10.20 -21.91
N VAL A 442 13.80 -10.04 -21.07
CA VAL A 442 13.06 -8.78 -20.93
C VAL A 442 14.02 -7.65 -20.51
N ARG A 443 14.87 -7.86 -19.49
CA ARG A 443 15.89 -6.87 -19.09
C ARG A 443 16.81 -6.50 -20.24
N GLN A 444 17.37 -7.50 -20.93
CA GLN A 444 18.31 -7.31 -22.03
C GLN A 444 17.69 -6.48 -23.17
N ARG A 445 16.38 -6.61 -23.38
CA ARG A 445 15.65 -5.86 -24.40
C ARG A 445 15.43 -4.40 -24.01
N TYR A 446 14.91 -4.14 -22.81
CA TYR A 446 14.44 -2.81 -22.42
C TYR A 446 15.53 -1.93 -21.80
N ARG A 447 16.49 -2.51 -21.07
CA ARG A 447 17.54 -1.74 -20.38
C ARG A 447 18.34 -0.81 -21.30
N PRO A 448 18.76 -1.20 -22.51
CA PRO A 448 19.49 -0.31 -23.42
C PRO A 448 18.66 0.90 -23.89
N MET A 449 17.33 0.85 -23.80
CA MET A 449 16.45 1.95 -24.22
C MET A 449 16.38 3.08 -23.18
N VAL A 450 16.77 2.82 -21.93
CA VAL A 450 16.66 3.78 -20.81
C VAL A 450 17.42 5.08 -21.08
N ILE A 451 18.61 4.99 -21.69
CA ILE A 451 19.41 6.18 -22.02
C ILE A 451 18.78 7.07 -23.11
N HIS A 452 17.74 6.58 -23.78
CA HIS A 452 16.97 7.32 -24.78
C HIS A 452 15.67 7.90 -24.22
N ALA A 453 15.39 7.70 -22.93
CA ALA A 453 14.23 8.23 -22.22
C ALA A 453 14.68 9.12 -21.04
N PRO A 454 15.25 10.31 -21.31
CA PRO A 454 15.77 11.18 -20.25
C PRO A 454 14.66 11.89 -19.45
N MET A 455 13.46 12.06 -20.02
CA MET A 455 12.31 12.61 -19.32
C MET A 455 11.66 11.55 -18.43
N LYS A 456 11.16 11.96 -17.25
CA LYS A 456 10.58 11.02 -16.28
C LYS A 456 9.35 10.31 -16.84
N GLU A 457 8.53 11.01 -17.61
CA GLU A 457 7.30 10.48 -18.22
C GLU A 457 7.62 9.39 -19.25
N ASP A 458 8.61 9.63 -20.11
CA ASP A 458 9.08 8.66 -21.11
C ASP A 458 9.73 7.45 -20.45
N PHE A 459 10.53 7.68 -19.41
CA PHE A 459 11.14 6.63 -18.62
C PHE A 459 10.08 5.76 -17.92
N GLN A 460 9.08 6.38 -17.30
CA GLN A 460 7.97 5.66 -16.65
C GLN A 460 7.19 4.83 -17.68
N ALA A 461 6.93 5.37 -18.87
CA ALA A 461 6.29 4.63 -19.95
C ALA A 461 7.13 3.42 -20.40
N LEU A 462 8.45 3.57 -20.51
CA LEU A 462 9.37 2.48 -20.82
C LEU A 462 9.34 1.38 -19.75
N VAL A 463 9.35 1.74 -18.47
CA VAL A 463 9.20 0.78 -17.36
C VAL A 463 7.85 0.06 -17.48
N PHE A 464 6.75 0.75 -17.80
CA PHE A 464 5.44 0.11 -17.98
C PHE A 464 5.40 -0.87 -19.15
N LEU A 465 6.18 -0.64 -20.22
CA LEU A 465 6.33 -1.64 -21.28
C LEU A 465 7.01 -2.91 -20.75
N MET A 466 8.10 -2.77 -19.99
CA MET A 466 8.77 -3.89 -19.34
C MET A 466 7.82 -4.66 -18.40
N LEU A 467 7.07 -3.95 -17.56
CA LEU A 467 6.10 -4.56 -16.63
C LEU A 467 5.00 -5.32 -17.36
N GLY A 468 4.54 -4.81 -18.51
CA GLY A 468 3.51 -5.44 -19.32
C GLY A 468 3.87 -6.84 -19.84
N GLU A 469 5.17 -7.17 -19.96
CA GLU A 469 5.62 -8.49 -20.39
C GLU A 469 5.30 -9.61 -19.39
N LEU A 470 5.05 -9.28 -18.12
CA LEU A 470 4.64 -10.27 -17.11
C LEU A 470 3.17 -10.68 -17.25
N ASN A 471 2.35 -9.90 -17.97
CA ASN A 471 0.90 -10.12 -18.05
C ASN A 471 0.28 -10.41 -16.67
N ALA A 472 0.58 -9.54 -15.70
CA ALA A 472 0.18 -9.70 -14.30
C ALA A 472 -0.43 -8.39 -13.78
N SER A 473 -1.32 -8.49 -12.80
CA SER A 473 -1.89 -7.31 -12.15
C SER A 473 -0.97 -6.75 -11.04
N HIS A 474 -1.39 -5.65 -10.39
CA HIS A 474 -0.65 -5.04 -9.27
C HIS A 474 0.80 -4.63 -9.58
N LEU A 475 1.12 -4.35 -10.84
CA LEU A 475 2.40 -3.78 -11.26
C LEU A 475 2.29 -2.26 -11.36
N GLY A 476 3.35 -1.54 -10.97
CA GLY A 476 3.36 -0.08 -11.09
C GLY A 476 4.59 0.60 -10.53
N LEU A 477 4.89 1.75 -11.11
CA LEU A 477 5.91 2.71 -10.71
C LEU A 477 5.21 4.05 -10.57
N GLN A 478 5.34 4.69 -9.43
CA GLN A 478 4.88 6.06 -9.19
C GLN A 478 6.10 6.95 -9.00
N MET A 479 6.41 7.73 -10.04
CA MET A 479 7.50 8.70 -9.99
C MET A 479 7.10 9.97 -9.24
N ILE A 480 8.08 10.64 -8.64
CA ILE A 480 7.89 11.98 -8.09
C ILE A 480 7.89 12.99 -9.24
N VAL A 481 6.67 13.41 -9.64
CA VAL A 481 6.41 14.48 -10.60
C VAL A 481 5.88 15.72 -9.86
N ASN A 482 6.23 16.90 -10.34
CA ASN A 482 5.67 18.13 -9.79
C ASN A 482 4.16 18.20 -10.10
N PRO A 483 3.32 18.68 -9.18
CA PRO A 483 1.91 18.90 -9.49
C PRO A 483 1.77 19.90 -10.65
N LEU A 484 0.64 19.82 -11.37
CA LEU A 484 0.28 20.80 -12.38
C LEU A 484 0.25 22.22 -11.77
N GLU A 485 0.72 23.22 -12.51
CA GLU A 485 0.81 24.62 -12.03
C GLU A 485 -0.57 25.22 -11.70
N GLU A 486 -1.64 24.79 -12.38
CA GLU A 486 -3.02 25.26 -12.16
C GLU A 486 -4.00 24.09 -11.96
N GLN A 487 -4.82 24.18 -10.91
CA GLN A 487 -5.95 23.27 -10.68
C GLN A 487 -7.27 23.99 -10.97
N THR A 488 -8.26 23.24 -11.49
CA THR A 488 -9.61 23.75 -11.77
C THR A 488 -10.60 23.20 -10.74
N PRO A 489 -11.08 24.02 -9.78
CA PRO A 489 -12.12 23.61 -8.83
C PRO A 489 -13.51 23.62 -9.47
N GLU A 490 -14.45 22.91 -8.86
CA GLU A 490 -15.82 22.75 -9.35
C GLU A 490 -16.83 23.54 -8.50
N LEU A 491 -17.92 23.97 -9.14
CA LEU A 491 -18.98 24.75 -8.49
C LEU A 491 -19.99 23.89 -7.69
N GLY A 492 -19.83 22.56 -7.65
CA GLY A 492 -20.76 21.68 -6.92
C GLY A 492 -22.14 21.55 -7.56
N MET A 493 -22.24 21.68 -8.88
CA MET A 493 -23.48 21.58 -9.66
C MET A 493 -23.28 20.68 -10.87
N LEU A 494 -24.35 20.01 -11.30
CA LEU A 494 -24.43 19.33 -12.59
C LEU A 494 -25.25 20.20 -13.54
N PHE A 495 -24.83 20.25 -14.80
CA PHE A 495 -25.46 21.10 -15.82
C PHE A 495 -26.27 20.28 -16.84
N ASP A 496 -27.28 20.90 -17.44
CA ASP A 496 -28.09 20.30 -18.49
C ASP A 496 -27.38 20.44 -19.85
N GLU A 497 -26.73 19.37 -20.31
CA GLU A 497 -26.01 19.33 -21.59
C GLU A 497 -26.92 19.48 -22.82
N THR A 498 -28.24 19.33 -22.65
CA THR A 498 -29.21 19.53 -23.75
C THR A 498 -29.58 21.00 -23.92
N PHE A 499 -29.26 21.85 -22.95
CA PHE A 499 -29.52 23.28 -23.00
C PHE A 499 -28.67 23.95 -24.09
N LYS A 500 -29.31 24.72 -24.97
CA LYS A 500 -28.67 25.44 -26.09
C LYS A 500 -28.69 26.96 -25.93
N GLY A 501 -29.30 27.47 -24.86
CA GLY A 501 -29.33 28.91 -24.57
C GLY A 501 -27.98 29.41 -24.06
N LYS A 502 -27.90 30.72 -23.78
CA LYS A 502 -26.71 31.33 -23.20
C LYS A 502 -26.56 30.92 -21.73
N GLY A 503 -25.33 30.61 -21.30
CA GLY A 503 -25.02 30.25 -19.93
C GLY A 503 -25.10 28.76 -19.62
N LEU A 504 -24.99 28.43 -18.32
CA LEU A 504 -25.02 27.05 -17.83
C LEU A 504 -26.31 26.80 -17.05
N LYS A 505 -27.21 25.98 -17.59
CA LYS A 505 -28.45 25.61 -16.90
C LYS A 505 -28.18 24.54 -15.85
N ILE A 506 -28.50 24.83 -14.60
CA ILE A 506 -28.35 23.94 -13.45
C ILE A 506 -29.35 22.80 -13.60
N LYS A 507 -28.84 21.58 -13.76
CA LYS A 507 -29.64 20.35 -13.72
C LYS A 507 -29.81 19.87 -12.28
N GLU A 508 -28.77 19.97 -11.47
CA GLU A 508 -28.78 19.52 -10.08
C GLU A 508 -27.75 20.27 -9.24
N VAL A 509 -28.08 20.52 -7.97
CA VAL A 509 -27.15 21.01 -6.95
C VAL A 509 -26.67 19.82 -6.11
N ILE A 510 -25.35 19.63 -6.02
CA ILE A 510 -24.76 18.48 -5.32
C ILE A 510 -24.88 18.70 -3.80
N LYS A 511 -25.58 17.80 -3.12
CA LYS A 511 -25.79 17.88 -1.66
C LYS A 511 -24.47 17.94 -0.90
N ARG A 512 -24.39 18.82 0.11
CA ARG A 512 -23.20 19.16 0.92
C ARG A 512 -22.03 19.75 0.12
N GLY A 513 -22.21 20.02 -1.16
CA GLY A 513 -21.23 20.67 -2.02
C GLY A 513 -21.14 22.18 -1.80
N PRO A 514 -20.26 22.88 -2.53
CA PRO A 514 -20.10 24.33 -2.41
C PRO A 514 -21.37 25.11 -2.79
N ALA A 515 -22.21 24.59 -3.70
CA ALA A 515 -23.49 25.21 -4.07
C ALA A 515 -24.65 24.87 -3.12
N ASP A 516 -24.52 23.86 -2.26
CA ASP A 516 -25.52 23.47 -1.26
C ASP A 516 -25.17 24.09 0.11
N LYS A 517 -25.23 25.43 0.16
CA LYS A 517 -24.97 26.20 1.38
C LYS A 517 -26.18 27.04 1.73
N ARG A 518 -26.44 27.15 3.03
CA ARG A 518 -27.51 27.99 3.57
C ARG A 518 -27.32 29.43 3.10
N GLY A 519 -28.35 29.99 2.46
CA GLY A 519 -28.34 31.37 1.96
C GLY A 519 -28.06 31.54 0.46
N LEU A 520 -27.54 30.53 -0.24
CA LEU A 520 -27.31 30.63 -1.70
C LEU A 520 -28.60 30.44 -2.52
N ASP A 521 -29.50 29.58 -2.03
CA ASP A 521 -30.80 29.25 -2.66
C ASP A 521 -30.71 28.93 -4.17
N LEU A 522 -29.63 28.26 -4.59
CA LEU A 522 -29.44 27.80 -5.97
C LEU A 522 -30.36 26.61 -6.26
N LYS A 523 -31.08 26.63 -7.39
CA LYS A 523 -32.09 25.60 -7.71
C LYS A 523 -31.88 25.00 -9.10
N PRO A 524 -32.22 23.71 -9.27
CA PRO A 524 -32.40 23.12 -10.60
C PRO A 524 -33.33 23.97 -11.47
N GLY A 525 -32.95 24.18 -12.73
CA GLY A 525 -33.68 25.00 -13.71
C GLY A 525 -33.14 26.42 -13.88
N GLU A 526 -32.41 26.95 -12.89
CA GLU A 526 -31.75 28.26 -13.00
C GLU A 526 -30.54 28.20 -13.95
N ILE A 527 -30.12 29.34 -14.46
CA ILE A 527 -29.03 29.52 -15.43
C ILE A 527 -27.99 30.45 -14.83
N ILE A 528 -26.72 30.03 -14.92
CA ILE A 528 -25.56 30.87 -14.67
C ILE A 528 -25.25 31.64 -15.96
N PHE A 529 -25.45 32.95 -15.94
CA PHE A 529 -25.21 33.85 -17.06
C PHE A 529 -23.81 34.45 -17.08
N ALA A 530 -23.14 34.58 -15.92
CA ALA A 530 -21.79 35.12 -15.84
C ALA A 530 -21.03 34.56 -14.63
N ILE A 531 -19.70 34.49 -14.75
CA ILE A 531 -18.77 34.16 -13.65
C ILE A 531 -17.78 35.31 -13.53
N ASN A 532 -17.67 35.91 -12.34
CA ASN A 532 -16.85 37.10 -12.07
C ASN A 532 -17.07 38.24 -13.09
N GLY A 533 -18.31 38.44 -13.51
CA GLY A 533 -18.69 39.48 -14.48
C GLY A 533 -18.46 39.12 -15.95
N VAL A 534 -17.84 37.98 -16.26
CA VAL A 534 -17.67 37.48 -17.63
C VAL A 534 -18.94 36.76 -18.08
N GLU A 535 -19.66 37.31 -19.06
CA GLU A 535 -20.87 36.69 -19.63
C GLU A 535 -20.53 35.36 -20.33
N LEU A 536 -21.21 34.29 -19.92
CA LEU A 536 -21.04 32.96 -20.48
C LEU A 536 -21.74 32.85 -21.83
N ASN A 537 -20.99 32.43 -22.84
CA ASN A 537 -21.46 32.12 -24.18
C ASN A 537 -20.66 30.94 -24.75
N PRO A 538 -21.03 30.35 -25.90
CA PRO A 538 -20.38 29.15 -26.43
C PRO A 538 -18.87 29.27 -26.71
N MET A 539 -18.32 30.49 -26.77
CA MET A 539 -16.88 30.74 -26.99
C MET A 539 -16.09 30.91 -25.68
N VAL A 540 -16.77 31.01 -24.53
CA VAL A 540 -16.12 31.21 -23.23
C VAL A 540 -15.82 29.86 -22.61
N GLU A 541 -14.53 29.59 -22.39
CA GLU A 541 -14.07 28.39 -21.71
C GLU A 541 -14.24 28.55 -20.19
N VAL A 542 -15.23 27.85 -19.63
CA VAL A 542 -15.61 27.98 -18.21
C VAL A 542 -14.46 27.57 -17.29
N SER A 543 -13.66 26.57 -17.68
CA SER A 543 -12.53 26.11 -16.88
C SER A 543 -11.50 27.22 -16.64
N GLN A 544 -11.21 28.05 -17.65
CA GLN A 544 -10.29 29.20 -17.51
C GLN A 544 -10.78 30.22 -16.48
N LEU A 545 -12.10 30.38 -16.33
CA LEU A 545 -12.68 31.27 -15.32
C LEU A 545 -12.58 30.71 -13.90
N LEU A 546 -12.23 29.44 -13.73
CA LEU A 546 -12.13 28.76 -12.44
C LEU A 546 -10.70 28.36 -12.08
N ASN A 547 -9.78 28.26 -13.03
CA ASN A 547 -8.37 27.92 -12.78
C ASN A 547 -7.77 28.75 -11.64
N GLY A 548 -7.12 28.06 -10.70
CA GLY A 548 -6.45 28.67 -9.55
C GLY A 548 -7.37 29.12 -8.41
N LYS A 549 -8.70 29.07 -8.55
CA LYS A 549 -9.66 29.65 -7.59
C LYS A 549 -10.07 28.72 -6.45
N ASN A 550 -9.15 27.89 -5.97
CA ASN A 550 -9.45 26.84 -4.99
C ASN A 550 -9.91 27.39 -3.62
N ASP A 551 -9.42 28.57 -3.25
CA ASP A 551 -9.73 29.27 -2.00
C ASP A 551 -10.32 30.67 -2.24
N GLU A 552 -10.68 30.98 -3.50
CA GLU A 552 -11.25 32.25 -3.89
C GLU A 552 -12.77 32.15 -4.10
N THR A 553 -13.49 33.16 -3.64
CA THR A 553 -14.92 33.28 -3.92
C THR A 553 -15.12 33.75 -5.37
N VAL A 554 -16.00 33.06 -6.11
CA VAL A 554 -16.48 33.49 -7.42
C VAL A 554 -17.91 34.01 -7.34
N ALA A 555 -18.18 35.08 -8.09
CA ALA A 555 -19.49 35.68 -8.22
C ALA A 555 -20.21 35.11 -9.45
N LEU A 556 -21.33 34.42 -9.22
CA LEU A 556 -22.19 33.86 -10.26
C LEU A 556 -23.40 34.77 -10.49
N LEU A 557 -23.64 35.21 -11.72
CA LEU A 557 -24.92 35.85 -12.07
C LEU A 557 -25.94 34.77 -12.42
N VAL A 558 -26.89 34.50 -11.52
CA VAL A 558 -27.85 33.38 -11.64
C VAL A 558 -29.28 33.90 -11.81
N GLY A 559 -30.08 33.24 -12.64
CA GLY A 559 -31.50 33.57 -12.82
C GLY A 559 -32.25 32.51 -13.60
N VAL A 560 -33.45 32.82 -14.10
CA VAL A 560 -34.20 31.96 -15.02
C VAL A 560 -34.26 32.58 -16.42
N GLU A 561 -34.41 31.77 -17.47
CA GLU A 561 -34.67 32.26 -18.82
C GLU A 561 -36.12 32.74 -18.92
N ILE A 562 -36.33 34.01 -19.24
CA ILE A 562 -37.68 34.61 -19.36
C ILE A 562 -37.74 35.45 -20.64
N PRO A 563 -38.89 35.49 -21.34
CA PRO A 563 -39.26 36.64 -22.17
C PRO A 563 -39.10 37.99 -21.43
N PRO A 564 -38.99 39.14 -22.12
CA PRO A 564 -38.79 40.42 -21.45
C PRO A 564 -40.02 40.85 -20.63
N ASP A 565 -40.01 40.63 -19.30
CA ASP A 565 -40.89 41.31 -18.34
C ASP A 565 -40.09 42.44 -17.65
N PRO A 566 -40.42 43.72 -17.89
CA PRO A 566 -39.71 44.87 -17.32
C PRO A 566 -39.82 45.03 -15.79
N LYS A 567 -40.69 44.28 -15.11
CA LYS A 567 -40.99 44.50 -13.68
C LYS A 567 -40.29 43.55 -12.71
N THR A 568 -39.58 42.53 -13.19
CA THR A 568 -38.96 41.52 -12.35
C THR A 568 -37.42 41.52 -12.47
N LYS A 569 -36.71 41.74 -11.34
CA LYS A 569 -35.25 41.54 -11.25
C LYS A 569 -34.96 40.03 -11.22
N ASN A 570 -34.85 39.42 -12.40
CA ASN A 570 -34.80 37.96 -12.57
C ASN A 570 -33.40 37.35 -12.47
N ARG A 571 -32.40 38.16 -12.15
CA ARG A 571 -31.03 37.71 -11.93
C ARG A 571 -30.52 38.24 -10.61
N ARG A 572 -29.78 37.40 -9.90
CA ARG A 572 -29.09 37.73 -8.65
C ARG A 572 -27.64 37.29 -8.73
N THR A 573 -26.77 37.99 -8.04
CA THR A 573 -25.40 37.53 -7.83
C THR A 573 -25.38 36.57 -6.66
N VAL A 574 -24.76 35.41 -6.86
CA VAL A 574 -24.52 34.39 -5.83
C VAL A 574 -23.01 34.21 -5.70
N GLU A 575 -22.49 34.41 -4.51
CA GLU A 575 -21.08 34.21 -4.21
C GLU A 575 -20.85 32.78 -3.70
N ILE A 576 -19.91 32.07 -4.31
CA ILE A 576 -19.60 30.67 -4.00
C ILE A 576 -18.09 30.50 -3.95
N THR A 577 -17.58 29.76 -2.97
CA THR A 577 -16.20 29.28 -2.96
C THR A 577 -16.19 27.90 -3.62
N PRO A 578 -15.60 27.75 -4.84
CA PRO A 578 -15.51 26.47 -5.53
C PRO A 578 -14.73 25.43 -4.70
N MET A 579 -14.80 24.17 -5.11
CA MET A 579 -14.16 23.08 -4.38
C MET A 579 -13.46 22.14 -5.35
N LEU A 580 -12.22 21.74 -5.03
CA LEU A 580 -11.46 20.78 -5.84
C LEU A 580 -12.20 19.46 -6.04
N ARG A 581 -12.00 18.85 -7.23
CA ARG A 581 -12.62 17.57 -7.63
C ARG A 581 -12.47 16.48 -6.56
N GLU A 582 -11.31 16.41 -5.91
CA GLU A 582 -11.01 15.42 -4.86
C GLU A 582 -12.00 15.47 -3.68
N ARG A 583 -12.55 16.65 -3.39
CA ARG A 583 -13.55 16.84 -2.31
C ARG A 583 -14.99 16.72 -2.81
N ILE A 584 -15.23 16.92 -4.11
CA ILE A 584 -16.55 16.72 -4.75
C ILE A 584 -16.81 15.25 -5.09
N ALA A 585 -15.80 14.49 -5.50
CA ALA A 585 -15.94 13.10 -5.92
C ALA A 585 -16.63 12.20 -4.87
N PRO A 586 -16.32 12.28 -3.56
CA PRO A 586 -17.08 11.56 -2.54
C PRO A 586 -18.56 11.95 -2.49
N LEU A 587 -18.91 13.21 -2.74
CA LEU A 587 -20.32 13.66 -2.76
C LEU A 587 -21.09 13.09 -3.96
N LEU A 588 -20.44 13.04 -5.13
CA LEU A 588 -21.01 12.41 -6.33
C LEU A 588 -21.20 10.90 -6.14
N TYR A 589 -20.28 10.26 -5.45
CA TYR A 589 -20.39 8.85 -5.07
C TYR A 589 -21.58 8.61 -4.13
N GLU A 590 -21.74 9.41 -3.07
CA GLU A 590 -22.91 9.33 -2.17
C GLU A 590 -24.23 9.55 -2.92
N ARG A 591 -24.26 10.52 -3.84
CA ARG A 591 -25.39 10.75 -4.74
C ARG A 591 -25.72 9.50 -5.57
N TRP A 592 -24.71 8.86 -6.17
CA TRP A 592 -24.90 7.66 -6.98
C TRP A 592 -25.48 6.50 -6.16
N ILE A 593 -24.99 6.28 -4.94
CA ILE A 593 -25.55 5.26 -4.02
C ILE A 593 -27.02 5.54 -3.70
N HIS A 594 -27.34 6.78 -3.32
CA HIS A 594 -28.71 7.15 -2.97
C HIS A 594 -29.68 6.92 -4.13
N LEU A 595 -29.29 7.28 -5.36
CA LEU A 595 -30.10 7.05 -6.55
C LEU A 595 -30.30 5.56 -6.84
N ASN A 596 -29.26 4.74 -6.66
CA ASN A 596 -29.39 3.29 -6.84
C ASN A 596 -30.29 2.66 -5.76
N ALA A 597 -30.13 3.06 -4.50
CA ALA A 597 -31.00 2.60 -3.42
C ALA A 597 -32.47 2.97 -3.65
N GLN A 598 -32.72 4.20 -4.13
CA GLN A 598 -34.06 4.63 -4.52
C GLN A 598 -34.63 3.77 -5.64
N LYS A 599 -33.87 3.53 -6.72
CA LYS A 599 -34.30 2.67 -7.83
C LYS A 599 -34.61 1.24 -7.37
N VAL A 600 -33.77 0.66 -6.51
CA VAL A 600 -34.02 -0.69 -5.95
C VAL A 600 -35.29 -0.72 -5.10
N SER A 601 -35.51 0.31 -4.27
CA SER A 601 -36.73 0.45 -3.50
C SER A 601 -37.97 0.57 -4.39
N GLU A 602 -37.93 1.41 -5.42
CA GLU A 602 -39.02 1.59 -6.39
C GLU A 602 -39.34 0.29 -7.15
N MET A 603 -38.32 -0.43 -7.65
CA MET A 603 -38.51 -1.68 -8.38
C MET A 603 -39.01 -2.84 -7.50
N SER A 604 -38.73 -2.80 -6.20
CA SER A 604 -39.07 -3.87 -5.25
C SER A 604 -40.24 -3.53 -4.31
N ASN A 605 -40.86 -2.37 -4.47
CA ASN A 605 -41.84 -1.82 -3.53
C ASN A 605 -41.31 -1.77 -2.07
N GLY A 606 -40.04 -1.37 -1.90
CA GLY A 606 -39.38 -1.20 -0.61
C GLY A 606 -38.94 -2.50 0.08
N ARG A 607 -39.11 -3.66 -0.57
CA ARG A 607 -38.81 -4.99 0.02
C ARG A 607 -37.32 -5.35 -0.04
N VAL A 608 -36.58 -4.83 -1.02
CA VAL A 608 -35.16 -5.16 -1.24
C VAL A 608 -34.30 -3.96 -0.86
N GLY A 609 -33.24 -4.21 -0.10
CA GLY A 609 -32.23 -3.22 0.26
C GLY A 609 -31.07 -3.15 -0.74
N TYR A 610 -30.32 -2.05 -0.73
CA TYR A 610 -29.16 -1.85 -1.59
C TYR A 610 -27.95 -1.39 -0.76
N ILE A 611 -26.81 -2.05 -0.96
CA ILE A 611 -25.55 -1.67 -0.34
C ILE A 611 -24.45 -1.74 -1.40
N HIS A 612 -23.71 -0.66 -1.57
CA HIS A 612 -22.48 -0.65 -2.34
C HIS A 612 -21.26 -0.62 -1.44
N ILE A 613 -20.29 -1.48 -1.71
CA ILE A 613 -19.01 -1.53 -1.00
C ILE A 613 -17.93 -0.95 -1.93
N PRO A 614 -17.40 0.26 -1.68
CA PRO A 614 -16.47 0.94 -2.60
C PRO A 614 -15.02 0.48 -2.52
N GLY A 615 -14.63 -0.09 -1.39
CA GLY A 615 -13.30 -0.60 -1.11
C GLY A 615 -13.43 -1.74 -0.10
N MET A 616 -12.54 -2.71 -0.16
CA MET A 616 -12.43 -3.76 0.86
C MET A 616 -11.45 -3.34 1.94
N ASP A 617 -11.59 -2.14 2.48
CA ASP A 617 -10.80 -1.61 3.59
C ASP A 617 -11.69 -1.37 4.82
N ASP A 618 -11.11 -0.85 5.90
CA ASP A 618 -11.86 -0.57 7.13
C ASP A 618 -13.01 0.42 6.89
N ALA A 619 -12.81 1.46 6.05
CA ALA A 619 -13.84 2.45 5.75
C ALA A 619 -14.99 1.85 4.92
N GLY A 620 -14.69 0.94 4.00
CA GLY A 620 -15.66 0.17 3.23
C GLY A 620 -16.43 -0.81 4.11
N LEU A 621 -15.76 -1.48 5.05
CA LEU A 621 -16.39 -2.37 6.02
C LEU A 621 -17.34 -1.60 6.95
N ASP A 622 -16.90 -0.47 7.52
CA ASP A 622 -17.73 0.39 8.36
C ASP A 622 -18.98 0.87 7.62
N ARG A 623 -18.82 1.23 6.34
CA ARG A 623 -19.93 1.60 5.48
C ARG A 623 -20.91 0.45 5.28
N PHE A 624 -20.41 -0.74 4.96
CA PHE A 624 -21.22 -1.95 4.82
C PHE A 624 -22.01 -2.23 6.10
N VAL A 625 -21.34 -2.25 7.25
CA VAL A 625 -21.97 -2.52 8.55
C VAL A 625 -23.03 -1.48 8.89
N ARG A 626 -22.74 -0.19 8.68
CA ARG A 626 -23.71 0.89 8.88
C ARG A 626 -24.92 0.72 7.98
N SER A 627 -24.72 0.53 6.67
CA SER A 627 -25.86 0.38 5.75
C SER A 627 -26.62 -0.93 5.95
N LEU A 628 -25.97 -2.01 6.38
CA LEU A 628 -26.64 -3.26 6.72
C LEU A 628 -27.60 -3.07 7.90
N TYR A 629 -27.15 -2.44 9.00
CA TYR A 629 -27.93 -2.38 10.23
C TYR A 629 -28.81 -1.14 10.36
N SER A 630 -28.42 0.00 9.81
CA SER A 630 -29.19 1.23 9.89
C SER A 630 -30.21 1.38 8.78
N ASP A 631 -29.86 0.96 7.56
CA ASP A 631 -30.66 1.30 6.38
C ASP A 631 -31.45 0.11 5.81
N ASN A 632 -30.97 -1.12 6.03
CA ASN A 632 -31.49 -2.29 5.29
C ASN A 632 -31.86 -3.51 6.15
N PHE A 633 -31.71 -3.49 7.48
CA PHE A 633 -31.90 -4.70 8.30
C PHE A 633 -33.34 -5.22 8.29
N ASP A 634 -34.30 -4.32 8.10
CA ASP A 634 -35.73 -4.57 7.98
C ASP A 634 -36.13 -5.20 6.63
N LYS A 635 -35.28 -5.09 5.60
CA LYS A 635 -35.57 -5.55 4.24
C LYS A 635 -35.67 -7.07 4.15
N GLU A 636 -36.39 -7.57 3.17
CA GLU A 636 -36.57 -9.01 2.96
C GLU A 636 -35.39 -9.66 2.20
N ALA A 637 -34.63 -8.88 1.42
CA ALA A 637 -33.43 -9.31 0.70
C ALA A 637 -32.47 -8.13 0.45
N LEU A 638 -31.24 -8.41 0.02
CA LEU A 638 -30.24 -7.39 -0.36
C LEU A 638 -29.74 -7.56 -1.79
N VAL A 639 -29.54 -6.42 -2.45
CA VAL A 639 -28.58 -6.26 -3.55
C VAL A 639 -27.28 -5.72 -2.95
N LEU A 640 -26.23 -6.53 -2.99
CA LEU A 640 -24.86 -6.08 -2.74
C LEU A 640 -24.19 -5.72 -4.07
N ASP A 641 -23.55 -4.56 -4.13
CA ASP A 641 -22.87 -4.08 -5.32
C ASP A 641 -21.40 -3.83 -5.01
N VAL A 642 -20.51 -4.54 -5.72
CA VAL A 642 -19.04 -4.38 -5.62
C VAL A 642 -18.43 -3.96 -6.96
N ARG A 643 -19.25 -3.43 -7.88
CA ARG A 643 -18.75 -2.82 -9.12
C ARG A 643 -17.82 -1.67 -8.77
N PHE A 644 -16.72 -1.53 -9.52
CA PHE A 644 -15.74 -0.45 -9.30
C PHE A 644 -15.05 -0.46 -7.93
N ASN A 645 -15.20 -1.53 -7.13
CA ASN A 645 -14.51 -1.66 -5.86
C ASN A 645 -13.01 -1.90 -6.10
N GLY A 646 -12.17 -1.07 -5.46
CA GLY A 646 -10.71 -1.08 -5.64
C GLY A 646 -9.96 -2.18 -4.87
N GLY A 647 -10.65 -3.06 -4.15
CA GLY A 647 -10.04 -4.12 -3.34
C GLY A 647 -9.56 -3.66 -1.97
N GLY A 648 -8.69 -4.45 -1.33
CA GLY A 648 -8.23 -4.27 0.04
C GLY A 648 -7.94 -5.60 0.74
N PHE A 649 -8.53 -5.84 1.91
CA PHE A 649 -8.30 -7.02 2.76
C PHE A 649 -9.51 -7.42 3.64
N THR A 650 -10.69 -6.81 3.48
CA THR A 650 -11.84 -7.00 4.41
C THR A 650 -12.92 -7.97 3.93
N HIS A 651 -12.71 -8.70 2.82
CA HIS A 651 -13.73 -9.64 2.30
C HIS A 651 -14.22 -10.66 3.33
N ASP A 652 -13.33 -11.26 4.14
CA ASP A 652 -13.71 -12.25 5.16
C ASP A 652 -14.57 -11.65 6.27
N GLN A 653 -14.29 -10.40 6.65
CA GLN A 653 -15.08 -9.64 7.61
C GLN A 653 -16.49 -9.40 7.06
N VAL A 654 -16.63 -9.06 5.78
CA VAL A 654 -17.94 -8.93 5.11
C VAL A 654 -18.65 -10.29 5.07
N LEU A 655 -17.95 -11.37 4.69
CA LEU A 655 -18.51 -12.74 4.64
C LEU A 655 -18.99 -13.21 6.02
N ASN A 656 -18.30 -12.84 7.10
CA ASN A 656 -18.71 -13.14 8.47
C ASN A 656 -20.09 -12.59 8.85
N TYR A 657 -20.59 -11.56 8.15
CA TYR A 657 -21.95 -11.05 8.33
C TYR A 657 -22.99 -11.76 7.46
N LEU A 658 -22.58 -12.40 6.36
CA LEU A 658 -23.47 -13.02 5.36
C LEU A 658 -23.57 -14.54 5.48
N GLY A 659 -22.53 -15.21 5.98
CA GLY A 659 -22.39 -16.67 5.96
C GLY A 659 -22.81 -17.42 7.22
N ALA A 660 -23.29 -16.71 8.25
CA ALA A 660 -23.63 -17.33 9.54
C ALA A 660 -25.09 -17.83 9.58
N GLN A 661 -25.31 -18.93 10.28
CA GLN A 661 -26.65 -19.46 10.57
C GLN A 661 -27.13 -19.02 11.95
N ASP A 662 -28.43 -18.76 12.07
CA ASP A 662 -29.08 -18.60 13.39
C ASP A 662 -28.96 -19.92 14.16
N HIS A 663 -28.35 -19.89 15.34
CA HIS A 663 -28.23 -21.07 16.20
C HIS A 663 -28.97 -20.93 17.54
N THR A 664 -29.27 -19.71 17.97
CA THR A 664 -29.95 -19.43 19.25
C THR A 664 -30.91 -18.25 19.09
N LYS A 665 -32.09 -18.33 19.74
CA LYS A 665 -33.05 -17.22 19.80
C LYS A 665 -33.20 -16.74 21.23
N PHE A 666 -33.09 -15.43 21.45
CA PHE A 666 -33.41 -14.79 22.71
C PHE A 666 -34.84 -14.25 22.65
N LEU A 667 -35.65 -14.59 23.65
CA LEU A 667 -37.04 -14.17 23.77
C LEU A 667 -37.19 -13.34 25.05
N HIS A 668 -37.65 -12.10 24.90
CA HIS A 668 -38.09 -11.30 26.04
C HIS A 668 -39.52 -11.68 26.42
N ARG A 669 -39.85 -11.62 27.71
CA ARG A 669 -41.17 -12.00 28.26
C ARG A 669 -42.35 -11.32 27.55
N GLU A 670 -42.18 -10.05 27.17
CA GLU A 670 -43.20 -9.22 26.50
C GLU A 670 -42.75 -8.76 25.09
N GLY A 671 -41.68 -9.35 24.53
CA GLY A 671 -41.11 -8.93 23.25
C GLY A 671 -41.48 -9.88 22.11
N ASP A 672 -41.67 -9.34 20.91
CA ASP A 672 -41.79 -10.16 19.69
C ASP A 672 -40.53 -11.03 19.48
N LYS A 673 -40.66 -12.09 18.68
CA LYS A 673 -39.52 -12.93 18.26
C LYS A 673 -38.43 -12.04 17.62
N GLY A 674 -37.26 -11.93 18.24
CA GLY A 674 -36.04 -11.53 17.54
C GLY A 674 -35.26 -10.33 18.09
N ALA A 675 -34.83 -10.37 19.36
CA ALA A 675 -33.75 -9.47 19.78
C ALA A 675 -32.45 -10.26 19.96
N VAL A 676 -31.58 -10.25 18.94
CA VAL A 676 -30.17 -10.59 19.13
C VAL A 676 -29.59 -9.54 20.08
N LEU A 677 -29.33 -9.93 21.34
CA LEU A 677 -28.93 -9.03 22.43
C LEU A 677 -27.50 -8.48 22.24
N ARG A 678 -26.69 -9.07 21.36
CA ARG A 678 -25.28 -8.71 21.19
C ARG A 678 -25.02 -8.21 19.78
N SER A 679 -24.37 -7.05 19.66
CA SER A 679 -24.09 -6.41 18.37
C SER A 679 -23.25 -7.29 17.43
N TYR A 680 -22.35 -8.12 17.96
CA TYR A 680 -21.49 -9.02 17.17
C TYR A 680 -22.18 -10.32 16.72
N ASP A 681 -23.30 -10.68 17.35
CA ASP A 681 -24.12 -11.85 16.97
C ASP A 681 -25.14 -11.51 15.88
N ARG A 682 -25.27 -10.23 15.50
CA ARG A 682 -26.17 -9.83 14.41
C ARG A 682 -25.58 -10.29 13.08
N LYS A 683 -26.39 -10.99 12.29
CA LYS A 683 -26.02 -11.59 11.00
C LYS A 683 -27.16 -11.39 10.01
N TRP A 684 -26.81 -11.29 8.73
CA TRP A 684 -27.78 -11.25 7.66
C TRP A 684 -28.09 -12.68 7.20
N THR A 685 -29.29 -13.16 7.51
CA THR A 685 -29.72 -14.53 7.20
C THR A 685 -30.75 -14.61 6.07
N LYS A 686 -31.04 -13.47 5.44
CA LYS A 686 -32.03 -13.33 4.36
C LYS A 686 -31.32 -13.37 2.99
N PRO A 687 -32.03 -13.49 1.87
CA PRO A 687 -31.43 -13.63 0.54
C PRO A 687 -30.53 -12.44 0.15
N VAL A 688 -29.47 -12.74 -0.61
CA VAL A 688 -28.53 -11.75 -1.14
C VAL A 688 -28.25 -12.06 -2.62
N ILE A 689 -28.17 -11.01 -3.44
CA ILE A 689 -27.63 -11.08 -4.80
C ILE A 689 -26.46 -10.11 -4.92
N LEU A 690 -25.39 -10.52 -5.63
CA LEU A 690 -24.16 -9.74 -5.74
C LEU A 690 -23.95 -9.24 -7.17
N ILE A 691 -23.70 -7.95 -7.34
CA ILE A 691 -23.37 -7.32 -8.62
C ILE A 691 -21.86 -7.12 -8.72
N ILE A 692 -21.27 -7.57 -9.84
CA ILE A 692 -19.83 -7.49 -10.15
C ILE A 692 -19.59 -6.89 -11.53
N ASN A 693 -18.39 -6.34 -11.75
CA ASN A 693 -17.93 -5.99 -13.10
C ASN A 693 -16.43 -6.16 -13.28
N ASN A 694 -15.96 -5.90 -14.50
CA ASN A 694 -14.54 -5.93 -14.87
C ASN A 694 -13.67 -4.86 -14.19
N ARG A 695 -14.24 -4.07 -13.26
CA ARG A 695 -13.54 -3.08 -12.42
C ARG A 695 -13.56 -3.46 -10.94
N SER A 696 -14.15 -4.60 -10.56
CA SER A 696 -13.99 -5.21 -9.24
C SER A 696 -12.58 -5.78 -9.15
N TYR A 697 -11.70 -5.09 -8.42
CA TYR A 697 -10.25 -5.29 -8.44
C TYR A 697 -9.74 -5.95 -7.14
N SER A 698 -8.75 -6.85 -7.23
CA SER A 698 -8.06 -7.44 -6.07
C SER A 698 -8.98 -8.17 -5.10
N ASP A 699 -9.02 -7.78 -3.83
CA ASP A 699 -9.91 -8.37 -2.81
C ASP A 699 -11.39 -8.36 -3.20
N ALA A 700 -11.80 -7.39 -4.03
CA ALA A 700 -13.15 -7.32 -4.58
C ALA A 700 -13.45 -8.36 -5.66
N GLU A 701 -12.45 -9.14 -6.07
CA GLU A 701 -12.57 -10.33 -6.91
C GLU A 701 -12.48 -11.62 -6.08
N ILE A 702 -11.71 -11.62 -4.98
CA ILE A 702 -11.73 -12.69 -3.97
C ILE A 702 -13.14 -12.84 -3.38
N PHE A 703 -13.78 -11.72 -3.04
CA PHE A 703 -15.11 -11.72 -2.43
C PHE A 703 -16.19 -12.41 -3.30
N PRO A 704 -16.40 -12.08 -4.58
CA PRO A 704 -17.31 -12.82 -5.46
C PRO A 704 -16.99 -14.31 -5.60
N ASN A 705 -15.71 -14.69 -5.68
CA ASN A 705 -15.32 -16.10 -5.73
C ASN A 705 -15.71 -16.84 -4.44
N ALA A 706 -15.43 -16.24 -3.28
CA ALA A 706 -15.80 -16.79 -1.98
C ALA A 706 -17.32 -16.84 -1.80
N PHE A 707 -18.04 -15.78 -2.19
CA PHE A 707 -19.50 -15.69 -2.16
C PHE A 707 -20.16 -16.82 -2.96
N LYS A 708 -19.63 -17.11 -4.16
CA LYS A 708 -20.06 -18.23 -5.01
C LYS A 708 -19.70 -19.58 -4.39
N THR A 709 -18.48 -19.74 -3.88
CA THR A 709 -17.98 -20.97 -3.25
C THR A 709 -18.82 -21.37 -2.03
N LEU A 710 -19.22 -20.38 -1.22
CA LEU A 710 -20.05 -20.56 -0.03
C LEU A 710 -21.55 -20.70 -0.37
N GLY A 711 -21.95 -20.47 -1.62
CA GLY A 711 -23.33 -20.59 -2.07
C GLY A 711 -24.27 -19.53 -1.49
N LEU A 712 -23.77 -18.32 -1.23
CA LEU A 712 -24.52 -17.25 -0.53
C LEU A 712 -25.59 -16.58 -1.41
N GLY A 713 -25.49 -16.71 -2.73
CA GLY A 713 -26.41 -16.10 -3.68
C GLY A 713 -25.89 -16.19 -5.12
N LYS A 714 -26.57 -15.49 -6.04
CA LYS A 714 -26.18 -15.40 -7.45
C LYS A 714 -25.31 -14.18 -7.72
N LEU A 715 -24.42 -14.29 -8.70
CA LEU A 715 -23.62 -13.19 -9.24
C LEU A 715 -24.26 -12.64 -10.54
N VAL A 716 -24.39 -11.33 -10.65
CA VAL A 716 -24.92 -10.63 -11.84
C VAL A 716 -23.91 -9.59 -12.33
N GLY A 717 -23.75 -9.45 -13.65
CA GLY A 717 -22.98 -8.35 -14.24
C GLY A 717 -21.98 -8.82 -15.28
N GLN A 718 -20.74 -8.35 -15.21
CA GLN A 718 -19.65 -8.75 -16.11
C GLN A 718 -18.63 -9.61 -15.35
N PRO A 719 -17.86 -10.47 -16.03
CA PRO A 719 -16.69 -11.10 -15.43
C PRO A 719 -15.77 -10.05 -14.81
N THR A 720 -15.20 -10.37 -13.66
CA THR A 720 -14.14 -9.54 -13.09
C THR A 720 -12.84 -9.69 -13.89
N GLY A 721 -11.81 -8.91 -13.55
CA GLY A 721 -10.66 -8.68 -14.43
C GLY A 721 -9.61 -9.80 -14.47
N GLY A 722 -9.54 -10.68 -13.48
CA GLY A 722 -8.34 -11.50 -13.27
C GLY A 722 -7.23 -10.61 -12.74
N MET A 723 -7.43 -10.02 -11.56
CA MET A 723 -6.55 -8.97 -11.04
C MET A 723 -6.32 -9.15 -9.55
N VAL A 724 -5.67 -10.25 -9.15
CA VAL A 724 -5.56 -10.67 -7.75
C VAL A 724 -4.17 -11.17 -7.41
N ILE A 725 -3.32 -10.25 -6.93
CA ILE A 725 -2.05 -10.59 -6.29
C ILE A 725 -1.90 -9.74 -5.03
N GLY A 726 -1.60 -10.39 -3.90
CA GLY A 726 -1.23 -9.69 -2.67
C GLY A 726 0.10 -8.95 -2.88
N THR A 727 0.09 -7.64 -2.65
CA THR A 727 1.17 -6.74 -3.04
C THR A 727 1.63 -5.86 -1.88
N GLY A 728 2.89 -5.44 -1.93
CA GLY A 728 3.41 -4.31 -1.17
C GLY A 728 3.99 -3.24 -2.10
N SER A 729 4.63 -2.23 -1.53
CA SER A 729 5.41 -1.24 -2.28
C SER A 729 6.70 -0.93 -1.53
N THR A 730 7.72 -0.49 -2.28
CA THR A 730 8.98 0.01 -1.73
C THR A 730 9.35 1.36 -2.32
N LYS A 731 10.24 2.09 -1.66
CA LYS A 731 10.89 3.28 -2.20
C LYS A 731 12.12 2.89 -3.03
N LEU A 732 12.37 3.62 -4.10
CA LEU A 732 13.58 3.55 -4.93
C LEU A 732 14.55 4.69 -4.55
N ILE A 733 15.77 4.67 -5.09
CA ILE A 733 16.83 5.64 -4.73
C ILE A 733 16.45 7.12 -4.94
N ASP A 734 15.57 7.41 -5.90
CA ASP A 734 15.09 8.76 -6.21
C ASP A 734 13.85 9.17 -5.38
N GLY A 735 13.36 8.28 -4.52
CA GLY A 735 12.15 8.45 -3.72
C GLY A 735 10.84 8.04 -4.41
N SER A 736 10.91 7.58 -5.66
CA SER A 736 9.77 6.98 -6.36
C SER A 736 9.27 5.74 -5.61
N THR A 737 7.99 5.39 -5.80
CA THR A 737 7.39 4.21 -5.18
C THR A 737 7.20 3.12 -6.25
N PHE A 738 7.68 1.92 -5.99
CA PHE A 738 7.50 0.76 -6.87
C PHE A 738 6.68 -0.33 -6.20
N ARG A 739 5.77 -0.95 -6.96
CA ARG A 739 4.85 -1.97 -6.48
C ARG A 739 5.44 -3.37 -6.66
N ILE A 740 5.34 -4.21 -5.64
CA ILE A 740 5.90 -5.56 -5.61
C ILE A 740 4.75 -6.56 -5.33
N PRO A 741 4.21 -7.23 -6.36
CA PRO A 741 3.22 -8.30 -6.21
C PRO A 741 3.89 -9.62 -5.78
N ARG A 742 3.63 -10.08 -4.55
CA ARG A 742 4.41 -11.14 -3.88
C ARG A 742 3.61 -12.38 -3.46
N ILE A 743 2.29 -12.26 -3.34
CA ILE A 743 1.45 -13.32 -2.76
C ILE A 743 0.39 -13.71 -3.78
N GLY A 744 0.58 -14.86 -4.44
CA GLY A 744 -0.41 -15.42 -5.35
C GLY A 744 -1.68 -15.84 -4.61
N VAL A 745 -2.82 -15.62 -5.24
CA VAL A 745 -4.13 -16.00 -4.69
C VAL A 745 -4.76 -17.05 -5.61
N TYR A 746 -5.09 -18.20 -5.02
CA TYR A 746 -5.59 -19.35 -5.76
C TYR A 746 -6.94 -19.78 -5.21
N THR A 747 -7.83 -20.25 -6.09
CA THR A 747 -9.06 -20.94 -5.68
C THR A 747 -8.73 -22.24 -4.93
N ASN A 748 -9.70 -22.82 -4.22
CA ASN A 748 -9.55 -24.13 -3.57
C ASN A 748 -9.20 -25.28 -4.54
N SER A 749 -9.44 -25.09 -5.84
CA SER A 749 -9.06 -26.03 -6.89
C SER A 749 -7.65 -25.80 -7.45
N GLY A 750 -6.92 -24.81 -6.94
CA GLY A 750 -5.56 -24.45 -7.37
C GLY A 750 -5.51 -23.54 -8.60
N VAL A 751 -6.64 -23.01 -9.07
CA VAL A 751 -6.68 -22.04 -10.18
C VAL A 751 -6.16 -20.68 -9.69
N ASP A 752 -5.20 -20.13 -10.41
CA ASP A 752 -4.64 -18.80 -10.19
C ASP A 752 -5.63 -17.70 -10.58
N MET A 753 -6.03 -16.91 -9.60
CA MET A 753 -7.03 -15.86 -9.80
C MET A 753 -6.48 -14.62 -10.53
N ASP A 754 -5.16 -14.42 -10.62
CA ASP A 754 -4.62 -13.33 -11.44
C ASP A 754 -4.73 -13.60 -12.94
N THR A 755 -4.87 -14.87 -13.32
CA THR A 755 -5.00 -15.28 -14.72
C THR A 755 -6.44 -15.47 -15.17
N VAL A 756 -7.38 -15.58 -14.21
CA VAL A 756 -8.79 -15.88 -14.46
C VAL A 756 -9.69 -15.09 -13.52
N GLY A 757 -10.46 -14.15 -14.08
CA GLY A 757 -11.50 -13.44 -13.34
C GLY A 757 -12.71 -14.32 -12.98
N VAL A 758 -13.56 -13.82 -12.09
CA VAL A 758 -14.78 -14.49 -11.64
C VAL A 758 -15.92 -14.20 -12.61
N ALA A 759 -16.43 -15.24 -13.26
CA ALA A 759 -17.61 -15.14 -14.12
C ALA A 759 -18.92 -15.02 -13.30
N PRO A 760 -19.82 -14.09 -13.68
CA PRO A 760 -21.15 -14.01 -13.07
C PRO A 760 -21.99 -15.23 -13.42
N ASP A 761 -22.97 -15.56 -12.60
CA ASP A 761 -23.98 -16.58 -12.94
C ASP A 761 -24.94 -16.06 -14.01
N ILE A 762 -25.13 -14.73 -14.06
CA ILE A 762 -25.97 -14.04 -15.03
C ILE A 762 -25.15 -12.91 -15.67
N LEU A 763 -24.70 -13.15 -16.90
CA LEU A 763 -23.99 -12.15 -17.69
C LEU A 763 -24.93 -11.04 -18.15
N VAL A 764 -24.56 -9.80 -17.87
CA VAL A 764 -25.26 -8.58 -18.28
C VAL A 764 -24.23 -7.53 -18.69
N GLU A 765 -24.11 -7.35 -20.01
CA GLU A 765 -23.25 -6.33 -20.61
C GLU A 765 -23.94 -4.96 -20.58
N PRO A 766 -23.26 -3.91 -20.09
CA PRO A 766 -23.82 -2.56 -20.11
C PRO A 766 -23.83 -1.98 -21.54
N ASN A 767 -24.91 -1.30 -21.91
CA ASN A 767 -25.06 -0.65 -23.21
C ASN A 767 -24.90 0.89 -23.07
N PRO A 768 -24.04 1.56 -23.87
CA PRO A 768 -23.92 3.02 -23.91
C PRO A 768 -25.25 3.77 -24.06
N ASP A 769 -26.19 3.26 -24.85
CA ASP A 769 -27.51 3.89 -25.05
C ASP A 769 -28.37 3.84 -23.78
N ASP A 770 -28.23 2.80 -22.97
CA ASP A 770 -28.93 2.65 -21.69
C ASP A 770 -28.38 3.63 -20.66
N PHE A 771 -27.05 3.82 -20.60
CA PHE A 771 -26.44 4.83 -19.74
C PHE A 771 -26.94 6.24 -20.05
N LYS A 772 -27.09 6.58 -21.33
CA LYS A 772 -27.65 7.89 -21.76
C LYS A 772 -29.09 8.09 -21.29
N LYS A 773 -29.87 7.01 -21.15
CA LYS A 773 -31.24 7.00 -20.62
C LYS A 773 -31.30 6.88 -19.10
N GLY A 774 -30.16 6.75 -18.41
CA GLY A 774 -30.10 6.52 -16.96
C GLY A 774 -30.50 5.11 -16.51
N ILE A 775 -30.52 4.16 -17.45
CA ILE A 775 -30.85 2.75 -17.22
C ILE A 775 -29.58 2.01 -16.79
N ASP A 776 -29.67 1.32 -15.65
CA ASP A 776 -28.63 0.40 -15.17
C ASP A 776 -29.14 -1.04 -15.32
N ALA A 777 -28.82 -1.66 -16.45
CA ALA A 777 -29.31 -2.99 -16.79
C ALA A 777 -28.86 -4.08 -15.78
N GLN A 778 -27.65 -3.93 -15.21
CA GLN A 778 -27.12 -4.87 -14.23
C GLN A 778 -27.91 -4.78 -12.91
N LEU A 779 -28.17 -3.56 -12.43
CA LEU A 779 -28.98 -3.32 -11.24
C LEU A 779 -30.42 -3.81 -11.42
N GLN A 780 -31.05 -3.51 -12.55
CA GLN A 780 -32.39 -3.99 -12.88
C GLN A 780 -32.46 -5.51 -12.89
N LYS A 781 -31.48 -6.17 -13.54
CA LYS A 781 -31.45 -7.63 -13.61
C LYS A 781 -31.25 -8.25 -12.22
N ALA A 782 -30.42 -7.65 -11.37
CA ALA A 782 -30.23 -8.13 -10.02
C ALA A 782 -31.54 -8.08 -9.20
N VAL A 783 -32.29 -6.97 -9.28
CA VAL A 783 -33.58 -6.83 -8.60
C VAL A 783 -34.63 -7.81 -9.14
N GLU A 784 -34.71 -7.98 -10.46
CA GLU A 784 -35.59 -8.97 -11.10
C GLU A 784 -35.33 -10.39 -10.56
N VAL A 785 -34.06 -10.79 -10.52
CA VAL A 785 -33.66 -12.14 -10.12
C VAL A 785 -33.90 -12.38 -8.64
N ILE A 786 -33.54 -11.45 -7.76
CA ILE A 786 -33.73 -11.65 -6.32
C ILE A 786 -35.21 -11.68 -5.93
N LEU A 787 -36.06 -10.86 -6.58
CA LEU A 787 -37.51 -10.92 -6.38
C LEU A 787 -38.10 -12.26 -6.81
N LYS A 788 -37.61 -12.83 -7.92
CA LYS A 788 -38.00 -14.17 -8.37
C LYS A 788 -37.56 -15.27 -7.41
N ASP A 789 -36.33 -15.17 -6.89
CA ASP A 789 -35.79 -16.13 -5.92
C ASP A 789 -36.57 -16.09 -4.59
N MET A 790 -37.01 -14.89 -4.16
CA MET A 790 -37.89 -14.73 -3.00
C MET A 790 -39.28 -15.36 -3.20
N GLN A 791 -39.83 -15.35 -4.42
CA GLN A 791 -41.17 -15.91 -4.71
C GLN A 791 -41.17 -17.44 -4.88
N SER A 792 -40.11 -17.98 -5.48
CA SER A 792 -40.01 -19.40 -5.83
C SER A 792 -39.68 -20.31 -4.63
N GLY A 793 -39.25 -19.73 -3.51
CA GLY A 793 -38.72 -20.52 -2.38
C GLY A 793 -37.45 -21.28 -2.73
N ASP A 794 -36.84 -21.02 -3.89
CA ASP A 794 -35.62 -21.62 -4.44
C ASP A 794 -34.36 -21.06 -3.73
N LEU A 795 -34.54 -20.79 -2.44
CA LEU A 795 -33.54 -20.35 -1.50
C LEU A 795 -32.67 -21.57 -1.21
N LYS A 796 -31.55 -21.69 -1.92
CA LYS A 796 -30.43 -22.52 -1.46
C LYS A 796 -29.98 -21.99 -0.10
N LYS A 797 -30.65 -22.41 0.97
CA LYS A 797 -30.06 -22.48 2.29
C LYS A 797 -29.07 -23.64 2.25
N THR A 798 -27.78 -23.33 2.28
CA THR A 798 -26.79 -24.25 2.79
C THR A 798 -27.22 -24.64 4.20
N GLY A 799 -27.45 -25.94 4.40
CA GLY A 799 -27.83 -26.55 5.68
C GLY A 799 -29.24 -27.11 5.67
N LYS A 800 -29.42 -28.32 5.12
CA LYS A 800 -30.56 -29.17 5.50
C LYS A 800 -30.49 -29.38 7.02
N GLU A 801 -31.44 -28.82 7.77
CA GLU A 801 -31.77 -29.34 9.10
C GLU A 801 -32.17 -30.81 8.91
N LYS A 802 -31.31 -31.74 9.34
CA LYS A 802 -31.81 -33.03 9.80
C LYS A 802 -32.57 -32.73 11.08
N ILE A 803 -33.89 -32.57 10.96
CA ILE A 803 -34.80 -32.66 12.09
C ILE A 803 -34.59 -34.07 12.67
N LEU A 804 -33.79 -34.17 13.73
CA LEU A 804 -33.81 -35.32 14.61
C LEU A 804 -35.13 -35.25 15.36
N THR A 805 -36.09 -36.07 14.92
CA THR A 805 -37.30 -36.35 15.68
C THR A 805 -36.89 -36.77 17.09
N PRO A 806 -37.50 -36.22 18.16
CA PRO A 806 -37.20 -36.67 19.51
C PRO A 806 -37.67 -38.13 19.62
N MET A 807 -36.76 -39.06 19.85
CA MET A 807 -37.13 -40.31 20.52
C MET A 807 -37.37 -39.98 21.99
N ARG A 808 -38.53 -40.43 22.49
CA ARG A 808 -38.87 -40.44 23.91
C ARG A 808 -37.82 -41.16 24.74
#